data_AF-A0A432HCA5-F1
#
_entry.id   AF-A0A432HCA5-F1
#
_cell.length_a   1.000
_cell.length_b   1.000
_cell.length_c   1.000
_cell.angle_alpha   90.00
_cell.angle_beta   90.00
_cell.angle_gamma   90.00
#
_symmetry.space_group_name_H-M   'P 1'
#
loop_
_entity.id
_entity.type
_entity.pdbx_description
1 polymer ?
#
loop_
_entity_poly.entity_id
_entity_poly.type
_entity_poly.pdbx_seq_one_letter_code
_entity_poly.pdbx_strand_id
1 'polypeptide(L)'
;MRKLFLITTMLAFSATGVWAQGADECDVADVITISGFGTYIVAMDNTTATTGVDPLPVIPCAVMGGFWSDIWFAFVPDADGAITATTCDAAGWDTDMALYDGTGGCGALVEIACDGDAPAPFPPCQNYYSWFPNPIVVTGGNTYYLRIGGWAAASIGTGNLTLNFIAVGGEICDDGADNDADGLIDCADPDCIGVGLCGPEICDDGFDNDGDGLIDCFDVLDCQGTPACPAATNDECVSATDIGPIIGAGAYTAFMDSTSASLGADPLPGIPCTVMGQFDNDIWFSFTPDVDMVAEIHTCDAAGWDSDLIVYEDPTNDCNSMTELACNGDANVLPGCQPFYSHIQFLSVSAGTTYRIRIGSYGLGLSGVGTLTVNLQVPTVEICDDGIDNDLDGAVDCLDSDCFADPICTFTAGDECFVAIDVFDGANPISNLPFTTSTDPPVDISLCPGTGNGAMAFDGWWEYEATETADYWIHTCDPGAVGWNDTDLLVYDFTAAGEDCANLAGNEIACNGDSFILPGPCQNWYSLIELPLVAGTKYMIRIGTYSTFVGTGSLTIQSLTCPPMTGLSVATDCNTGDATLSWDANAYDSIDLMRDGALIASVPGSDTSYADLGLADGSYTYEVLGICAGNFGGAETVVANVATYGGESDVIFGVEGVDQIDSVAALQAALDANGITHVTTTLGPAEWGCFGSGTITRAWMMTGTWPNDYRITDADGAALATAVENGTSVYMEAGDHWGFVHLITAYDNYDGVDQGVPPVDGDDSFLSMNGADSGFGLDTSDLSGTAYNQASAGIDYTDQINPLAGAAGPNASQIWTDAVQAYGAGVFYATDAPNGNTISQSWEFGGFGGDQNDLAARYIAALGGGSPPGTGFQRGDCNGDGSFNIADLIFLLAALFSSGPGGDCGDANDVNDDGNINIADAISGLAALFSGGPTPPDPSPGACGTDPSDDALDCASYTACP
;
A
#
# COMPACT_ATOMS: atom_id res chain seq x y z
N MET A 1 -37.98 -57.10 -49.81
CA MET A 1 -38.84 -58.25 -50.20
C MET A 1 -39.02 -59.16 -49.00
N ARG A 2 -40.28 -59.40 -48.60
CA ARG A 2 -40.85 -60.49 -47.77
C ARG A 2 -39.92 -61.42 -46.94
N LYS A 3 -40.31 -61.56 -45.64
CA LYS A 3 -40.47 -62.80 -44.81
C LYS A 3 -39.16 -63.41 -44.23
N LEU A 4 -39.07 -64.00 -43.03
CA LEU A 4 -39.99 -64.36 -41.91
C LEU A 4 -39.14 -64.76 -40.68
N PHE A 5 -39.63 -64.43 -39.48
CA PHE A 5 -39.42 -65.00 -38.13
C PHE A 5 -38.71 -66.37 -37.96
N LEU A 6 -37.89 -66.45 -36.89
CA LEU A 6 -38.05 -67.45 -35.82
C LEU A 6 -37.60 -66.88 -34.45
N ILE A 7 -38.55 -66.81 -33.51
CA ILE A 7 -38.34 -66.58 -32.07
C ILE A 7 -38.28 -67.95 -31.39
N THR A 8 -37.36 -68.14 -30.45
CA THR A 8 -37.48 -69.16 -29.39
C THR A 8 -37.29 -68.49 -28.04
N THR A 9 -38.38 -68.42 -27.29
CA THR A 9 -38.47 -68.02 -25.88
C THR A 9 -38.52 -69.28 -25.02
N MET A 10 -38.04 -69.19 -23.76
CA MET A 10 -38.32 -70.00 -22.56
C MET A 10 -37.01 -70.44 -21.86
N LEU A 11 -36.85 -70.40 -20.54
CA LEU A 11 -37.82 -70.63 -19.47
C LEU A 11 -37.26 -70.11 -18.12
N ALA A 12 -38.08 -69.42 -17.33
CA ALA A 12 -37.80 -69.10 -15.93
C ALA A 12 -37.92 -70.36 -15.04
N PHE A 13 -37.01 -70.52 -14.06
CA PHE A 13 -37.16 -71.48 -12.97
C PHE A 13 -37.53 -70.77 -11.67
N SER A 14 -38.49 -71.38 -10.99
CA SER A 14 -39.21 -70.93 -9.80
C SER A 14 -38.43 -71.15 -8.50
N ALA A 15 -38.62 -70.22 -7.56
CA ALA A 15 -38.22 -70.28 -6.16
C ALA A 15 -38.62 -71.59 -5.46
N THR A 16 -37.67 -72.16 -4.71
CA THR A 16 -37.91 -73.07 -3.58
C THR A 16 -37.50 -72.36 -2.30
N GLY A 17 -38.37 -72.43 -1.28
CA GLY A 17 -38.29 -71.58 -0.09
C GLY A 17 -37.20 -71.91 0.93
N VAL A 18 -36.79 -70.84 1.59
CA VAL A 18 -36.43 -70.67 3.02
C VAL A 18 -35.73 -71.87 3.67
N TRP A 19 -34.42 -71.90 3.49
CA TRP A 19 -33.49 -72.10 4.60
C TRP A 19 -32.81 -70.76 4.81
N ALA A 20 -32.68 -70.30 6.06
CA ALA A 20 -31.80 -69.18 6.36
C ALA A 20 -30.40 -69.52 5.82
N GLN A 21 -29.73 -68.58 5.14
CA GLN A 21 -28.39 -68.84 4.63
C GLN A 21 -27.48 -69.17 5.81
N GLY A 22 -26.89 -70.36 5.77
CA GLY A 22 -25.99 -70.88 6.80
C GLY A 22 -24.51 -70.74 6.42
N ALA A 23 -24.23 -69.98 5.37
CA ALA A 23 -22.91 -69.76 4.79
C ALA A 23 -22.21 -68.57 5.46
N ASP A 24 -21.99 -68.68 6.77
CA ASP A 24 -21.47 -67.61 7.64
C ASP A 24 -19.93 -67.50 7.57
N GLU A 25 -19.26 -68.51 7.03
CA GLU A 25 -17.81 -68.55 6.83
C GLU A 25 -17.45 -69.09 5.43
N CYS A 26 -16.26 -68.73 4.91
CA CYS A 26 -15.84 -69.16 3.56
C CYS A 26 -15.74 -70.68 3.36
N ASP A 27 -15.51 -71.46 4.42
CA ASP A 27 -15.46 -72.93 4.34
C ASP A 27 -16.84 -73.56 4.08
N VAL A 28 -17.92 -72.83 4.35
CA VAL A 28 -19.32 -73.25 4.18
C VAL A 28 -20.08 -72.34 3.21
N ALA A 29 -19.36 -71.60 2.36
CA ALA A 29 -19.92 -70.67 1.39
C ALA A 29 -21.00 -71.32 0.49
N ASP A 30 -22.07 -70.58 0.24
CA ASP A 30 -23.14 -71.01 -0.67
C ASP A 30 -22.66 -70.96 -2.11
N VAL A 31 -22.77 -72.07 -2.84
CA VAL A 31 -22.21 -72.18 -4.20
C VAL A 31 -23.20 -71.67 -5.24
N ILE A 32 -22.81 -70.61 -5.95
CA ILE A 32 -23.50 -70.09 -7.13
C ILE A 32 -23.01 -70.88 -8.35
N THR A 33 -23.91 -71.61 -9.01
CA THR A 33 -23.59 -72.38 -10.21
C THR A 33 -23.63 -71.50 -11.45
N ILE A 34 -22.47 -71.26 -12.06
CA ILE A 34 -22.32 -70.48 -13.30
C ILE A 34 -22.25 -71.44 -14.49
N SER A 35 -22.98 -71.10 -15.56
CA SER A 35 -23.05 -71.89 -16.79
C SER A 35 -23.29 -70.96 -17.98
N GLY A 36 -22.20 -70.57 -18.63
CA GLY A 36 -22.18 -69.59 -19.71
C GLY A 36 -22.17 -68.14 -19.22
N PHE A 37 -22.09 -67.21 -20.17
CA PHE A 37 -22.14 -65.78 -19.91
C PHE A 37 -23.59 -65.30 -19.76
N GLY A 38 -23.81 -64.36 -18.85
CA GLY A 38 -25.13 -63.80 -18.57
C GLY A 38 -25.29 -63.30 -17.13
N THR A 39 -26.50 -62.86 -16.81
CA THR A 39 -26.87 -62.33 -15.50
C THR A 39 -27.42 -63.44 -14.58
N TYR A 40 -26.87 -63.52 -13.37
CA TYR A 40 -27.26 -64.43 -12.31
C TYR A 40 -27.73 -63.62 -11.12
N ILE A 41 -28.95 -63.90 -10.64
CA ILE A 41 -29.53 -63.23 -9.47
C ILE A 41 -29.70 -64.28 -8.38
N VAL A 42 -29.09 -64.02 -7.22
CA VAL A 42 -29.05 -64.93 -6.08
C VAL A 42 -29.66 -64.20 -4.88
N ALA A 43 -30.59 -64.85 -4.19
CA ALA A 43 -31.14 -64.30 -2.96
C ALA A 43 -30.06 -64.27 -1.86
N MET A 44 -30.03 -63.20 -1.08
CA MET A 44 -29.16 -63.02 0.07
C MET A 44 -29.99 -62.71 1.32
N ASP A 45 -29.65 -63.34 2.45
CA ASP A 45 -30.31 -63.16 3.76
C ASP A 45 -29.29 -63.32 4.89
N ASN A 46 -28.90 -62.20 5.52
CA ASN A 46 -27.95 -62.21 6.63
C ASN A 46 -28.62 -62.11 8.01
N THR A 47 -29.94 -62.24 8.10
CA THR A 47 -30.68 -62.00 9.36
C THR A 47 -30.37 -63.00 10.48
N THR A 48 -29.76 -64.15 10.14
CA THR A 48 -29.31 -65.15 11.10
C THR A 48 -27.80 -65.39 11.08
N ALA A 49 -27.06 -64.64 10.27
CA ALA A 49 -25.61 -64.70 10.16
C ALA A 49 -24.94 -64.12 11.42
N THR A 50 -23.82 -64.69 11.83
CA THR A 50 -22.96 -64.15 12.88
C THR A 50 -21.84 -63.33 12.25
N THR A 51 -21.20 -62.47 13.04
CA THR A 51 -20.06 -61.70 12.51
C THR A 51 -18.80 -62.54 12.68
N GLY A 52 -18.20 -62.91 11.55
CA GLY A 52 -16.95 -63.67 11.52
C GLY A 52 -15.77 -62.93 12.17
N VAL A 53 -14.67 -63.66 12.41
CA VAL A 53 -13.39 -63.06 12.83
C VAL A 53 -12.47 -62.79 11.64
N ASP A 54 -12.99 -62.96 10.43
CA ASP A 54 -12.28 -62.78 9.18
C ASP A 54 -11.84 -61.32 9.02
N PRO A 55 -10.57 -61.08 8.65
CA PRO A 55 -10.04 -59.74 8.56
C PRO A 55 -10.85 -58.92 7.54
N LEU A 56 -10.96 -57.62 7.81
CA LEU A 56 -11.50 -56.68 6.83
C LEU A 56 -10.54 -56.59 5.63
N PRO A 57 -11.05 -56.37 4.41
CA PRO A 57 -10.21 -56.12 3.25
C PRO A 57 -9.20 -54.99 3.49
N VAL A 58 -7.97 -55.18 3.04
CA VAL A 58 -6.88 -54.20 3.14
C VAL A 58 -6.55 -53.53 1.81
N ILE A 59 -7.06 -54.05 0.69
CA ILE A 59 -7.03 -53.33 -0.58
C ILE A 59 -7.84 -52.01 -0.49
N PRO A 60 -7.53 -50.97 -1.29
CA PRO A 60 -8.27 -49.72 -1.24
C PRO A 60 -9.75 -49.93 -1.60
N CYS A 61 -10.65 -49.68 -0.65
CA CYS A 61 -12.09 -49.85 -0.81
C CYS A 61 -12.83 -48.53 -0.60
N ALA A 62 -13.89 -48.28 -1.37
CA ALA A 62 -14.77 -47.16 -1.14
C ALA A 62 -15.74 -47.45 0.03
N VAL A 63 -15.72 -46.56 1.03
CA VAL A 63 -16.69 -46.46 2.14
C VAL A 63 -17.06 -47.83 2.74
N MET A 64 -16.07 -48.55 3.29
CA MET A 64 -16.28 -49.86 3.94
C MET A 64 -16.70 -49.77 5.40
N GLY A 65 -17.66 -50.60 5.78
CA GLY A 65 -18.02 -50.87 7.16
C GLY A 65 -17.35 -52.13 7.73
N GLY A 66 -18.00 -52.73 8.73
CA GLY A 66 -17.42 -53.80 9.55
C GLY A 66 -17.68 -55.23 9.09
N PHE A 67 -18.33 -55.45 7.94
CA PHE A 67 -18.83 -56.76 7.50
C PHE A 67 -19.60 -57.51 8.61
N TRP A 68 -20.53 -56.83 9.27
CA TRP A 68 -21.31 -57.42 10.35
C TRP A 68 -22.32 -58.41 9.82
N SER A 69 -22.45 -59.56 10.48
CA SER A 69 -23.35 -60.66 10.07
C SER A 69 -23.10 -60.99 8.60
N ASP A 70 -21.89 -61.45 8.29
CA ASP A 70 -21.45 -61.66 6.92
C ASP A 70 -21.86 -63.03 6.37
N ILE A 71 -22.20 -63.04 5.10
CA ILE A 71 -22.54 -64.25 4.34
C ILE A 71 -21.57 -64.41 3.18
N TRP A 72 -21.30 -65.66 2.84
CA TRP A 72 -20.30 -66.03 1.85
C TRP A 72 -20.91 -66.81 0.70
N PHE A 73 -20.57 -66.40 -0.52
CA PHE A 73 -20.87 -67.11 -1.75
C PHE A 73 -19.59 -67.57 -2.42
N ALA A 74 -19.62 -68.73 -3.05
CA ALA A 74 -18.53 -69.22 -3.88
C ALA A 74 -19.02 -69.48 -5.31
N PHE A 75 -18.21 -69.21 -6.32
CA PHE A 75 -18.53 -69.57 -7.69
C PHE A 75 -17.29 -70.00 -8.47
N VAL A 76 -17.51 -70.82 -9.50
CA VAL A 76 -16.48 -71.28 -10.44
C VAL A 76 -17.02 -70.98 -11.85
N PRO A 77 -16.46 -70.01 -12.57
CA PRO A 77 -16.84 -69.75 -13.96
C PRO A 77 -16.53 -70.97 -14.83
N ASP A 78 -17.35 -71.26 -15.83
CA ASP A 78 -17.15 -72.39 -16.76
C ASP A 78 -16.32 -72.03 -18.00
N ALA A 79 -16.01 -70.75 -18.18
CA ALA A 79 -15.11 -70.20 -19.19
C ALA A 79 -14.41 -68.95 -18.65
N ASP A 80 -13.28 -68.57 -19.27
CA ASP A 80 -12.63 -67.29 -19.02
C ASP A 80 -13.57 -66.15 -19.41
N GLY A 81 -13.61 -65.10 -18.58
CA GLY A 81 -14.61 -64.05 -18.66
C GLY A 81 -14.26 -62.88 -17.75
N ALA A 82 -15.20 -61.95 -17.64
CA ALA A 82 -15.17 -60.92 -16.60
C ALA A 82 -16.49 -60.90 -15.81
N ILE A 83 -16.48 -60.35 -14.60
CA ILE A 83 -17.65 -60.25 -13.73
C ILE A 83 -17.89 -58.82 -13.25
N THR A 84 -19.14 -58.39 -13.25
CA THR A 84 -19.62 -57.26 -12.44
C THR A 84 -20.61 -57.76 -11.40
N ALA A 85 -20.71 -57.11 -10.25
CA ALA A 85 -21.54 -57.55 -9.13
C ALA A 85 -22.23 -56.38 -8.43
N THR A 86 -23.50 -56.52 -8.04
CA THR A 86 -24.21 -55.52 -7.24
C THR A 86 -25.20 -56.14 -6.26
N THR A 87 -25.36 -55.50 -5.09
CA THR A 87 -26.38 -55.84 -4.08
C THR A 87 -27.63 -54.95 -4.18
N CYS A 88 -27.79 -54.17 -5.25
CA CYS A 88 -28.94 -53.31 -5.49
C CYS A 88 -30.27 -54.11 -5.50
N ASP A 89 -31.12 -53.82 -4.52
CA ASP A 89 -32.49 -54.31 -4.39
C ASP A 89 -33.36 -53.30 -3.60
N ALA A 90 -34.57 -53.01 -4.07
CA ALA A 90 -35.47 -52.04 -3.41
C ALA A 90 -35.83 -52.36 -1.96
N ALA A 91 -35.76 -53.65 -1.59
CA ALA A 91 -36.00 -54.15 -0.25
C ALA A 91 -34.70 -54.51 0.49
N GLY A 92 -33.54 -54.19 -0.10
CA GLY A 92 -32.22 -54.50 0.43
C GLY A 92 -31.86 -53.70 1.68
N TRP A 93 -30.68 -54.00 2.20
CA TRP A 93 -30.10 -53.34 3.36
C TRP A 93 -28.75 -52.73 2.98
N ASP A 94 -28.18 -51.99 3.93
CA ASP A 94 -26.85 -51.40 3.85
C ASP A 94 -25.79 -52.52 3.84
N THR A 95 -25.13 -52.70 2.70
CA THR A 95 -24.22 -53.83 2.44
C THR A 95 -22.80 -53.34 2.23
N ASP A 96 -21.83 -54.11 2.71
CA ASP A 96 -20.44 -54.10 2.27
C ASP A 96 -20.13 -55.39 1.49
N MET A 97 -19.43 -55.29 0.37
CA MET A 97 -19.09 -56.45 -0.48
C MET A 97 -17.60 -56.52 -0.80
N ALA A 98 -17.03 -57.74 -0.76
CA ALA A 98 -15.66 -58.02 -1.18
C ALA A 98 -15.57 -59.30 -2.01
N LEU A 99 -14.72 -59.28 -3.05
CA LEU A 99 -14.42 -60.40 -3.94
C LEU A 99 -12.99 -60.89 -3.72
N TYR A 100 -12.83 -62.21 -3.65
CA TYR A 100 -11.56 -62.88 -3.44
C TYR A 100 -11.29 -63.95 -4.50
N ASP A 101 -10.04 -64.10 -4.92
CA ASP A 101 -9.54 -65.33 -5.53
C ASP A 101 -9.35 -66.36 -4.41
N GLY A 102 -10.11 -67.45 -4.48
CA GLY A 102 -10.02 -68.56 -3.55
C GLY A 102 -9.54 -69.85 -4.19
N THR A 103 -8.79 -69.78 -5.29
CA THR A 103 -8.18 -70.95 -5.93
C THR A 103 -7.25 -71.69 -4.96
N GLY A 104 -6.66 -70.99 -3.98
CA GLY A 104 -5.91 -71.56 -2.85
C GLY A 104 -6.76 -72.12 -1.70
N GLY A 105 -8.09 -71.98 -1.76
CA GLY A 105 -9.05 -72.29 -0.69
C GLY A 105 -9.21 -71.17 0.34
N CYS A 106 -10.19 -71.32 1.23
CA CYS A 106 -10.60 -70.35 2.26
C CYS A 106 -9.45 -69.90 3.21
N GLY A 107 -8.39 -70.71 3.38
CA GLY A 107 -7.20 -70.33 4.16
C GLY A 107 -6.16 -69.48 3.41
N ALA A 108 -6.37 -69.17 2.13
CA ALA A 108 -5.44 -68.45 1.27
C ALA A 108 -6.16 -67.53 0.28
N LEU A 109 -7.22 -66.87 0.74
CA LEU A 109 -7.98 -65.89 -0.05
C LEU A 109 -7.09 -64.70 -0.43
N VAL A 110 -7.16 -64.29 -1.69
CA VAL A 110 -6.50 -63.08 -2.20
C VAL A 110 -7.57 -62.07 -2.57
N GLU A 111 -7.51 -60.89 -1.98
CA GLU A 111 -8.45 -59.80 -2.24
C GLU A 111 -8.31 -59.26 -3.68
N ILE A 112 -9.43 -59.18 -4.40
CA ILE A 112 -9.48 -58.67 -5.78
C ILE A 112 -10.19 -57.31 -5.84
N ALA A 113 -11.36 -57.20 -5.21
CA ALA A 113 -12.17 -55.98 -5.24
C ALA A 113 -13.06 -55.85 -4.00
N CYS A 114 -13.47 -54.62 -3.67
CA CYS A 114 -14.32 -54.32 -2.53
C CYS A 114 -15.04 -52.97 -2.72
N ASP A 115 -16.28 -52.88 -2.22
CA ASP A 115 -17.12 -51.69 -2.31
C ASP A 115 -18.23 -51.73 -1.25
N GLY A 116 -18.47 -50.61 -0.58
CA GLY A 116 -19.41 -50.50 0.53
C GLY A 116 -20.62 -49.69 0.11
N ASP A 117 -20.37 -48.46 -0.32
CA ASP A 117 -21.41 -47.56 -0.79
C ASP A 117 -21.21 -47.16 -2.25
N ALA A 118 -22.07 -47.69 -3.12
CA ALA A 118 -22.16 -47.25 -4.50
C ALA A 118 -22.61 -45.76 -4.59
N PRO A 119 -22.15 -45.00 -5.60
CA PRO A 119 -22.44 -43.57 -5.72
C PRO A 119 -23.94 -43.29 -5.96
N ALA A 120 -24.60 -42.69 -4.96
CA ALA A 120 -26.01 -42.26 -4.93
C ALA A 120 -27.09 -43.33 -5.23
N PRO A 121 -28.21 -43.38 -4.47
CA PRO A 121 -29.27 -44.37 -4.71
C PRO A 121 -29.99 -44.11 -6.04
N PHE A 122 -29.77 -44.97 -7.04
CA PHE A 122 -30.55 -45.00 -8.28
C PHE A 122 -31.81 -45.84 -8.05
N PRO A 123 -33.04 -45.30 -8.18
CA PRO A 123 -34.24 -46.12 -8.03
C PRO A 123 -34.25 -47.27 -9.06
N PRO A 124 -34.45 -48.54 -8.66
CA PRO A 124 -35.08 -48.96 -7.41
C PRO A 124 -34.11 -49.49 -6.34
N CYS A 125 -32.83 -49.12 -6.30
CA CYS A 125 -31.90 -49.61 -5.28
C CYS A 125 -32.20 -49.06 -3.89
N GLN A 126 -31.90 -49.84 -2.85
CA GLN A 126 -31.80 -49.34 -1.48
C GLN A 126 -30.65 -48.33 -1.36
N ASN A 127 -30.65 -47.51 -0.32
CA ASN A 127 -29.49 -46.69 0.01
C ASN A 127 -28.36 -47.60 0.51
N TYR A 128 -27.11 -47.24 0.19
CA TYR A 128 -25.90 -47.91 0.71
C TYR A 128 -25.77 -49.37 0.24
N TYR A 129 -26.03 -49.58 -1.06
CA TYR A 129 -25.78 -50.87 -1.71
C TYR A 129 -24.36 -50.88 -2.26
N SER A 130 -23.75 -52.05 -2.38
CA SER A 130 -22.43 -52.24 -2.96
C SER A 130 -22.50 -52.54 -4.45
N TRP A 131 -21.51 -52.08 -5.21
CA TRP A 131 -21.44 -52.30 -6.65
C TRP A 131 -20.00 -52.33 -7.19
N PHE A 132 -19.68 -53.35 -7.98
CA PHE A 132 -18.52 -53.39 -8.87
C PHE A 132 -18.98 -53.02 -10.29
N PRO A 133 -18.85 -51.74 -10.70
CA PRO A 133 -19.29 -51.29 -12.02
C PRO A 133 -18.35 -51.74 -13.14
N ASN A 134 -17.06 -51.88 -12.84
CA ASN A 134 -16.04 -52.26 -13.81
C ASN A 134 -15.94 -53.79 -13.88
N PRO A 135 -15.87 -54.39 -15.09
CA PRO A 135 -15.66 -55.83 -15.24
C PRO A 135 -14.35 -56.28 -14.61
N ILE A 136 -14.41 -57.31 -13.77
CA ILE A 136 -13.25 -57.92 -13.10
C ILE A 136 -12.97 -59.26 -13.76
N VAL A 137 -11.75 -59.49 -14.24
CA VAL A 137 -11.41 -60.75 -14.91
C VAL A 137 -11.53 -61.95 -13.98
N VAL A 138 -12.18 -62.99 -14.47
CA VAL A 138 -12.31 -64.28 -13.81
C VAL A 138 -11.95 -65.39 -14.78
N THR A 139 -11.09 -66.30 -14.32
CA THR A 139 -10.62 -67.43 -15.13
C THR A 139 -11.55 -68.62 -14.96
N GLY A 140 -11.90 -69.27 -16.06
CA GLY A 140 -12.69 -70.49 -16.10
C GLY A 140 -12.04 -71.60 -15.29
N GLY A 141 -12.79 -72.21 -14.38
CA GLY A 141 -12.31 -73.29 -13.52
C GLY A 141 -11.63 -72.85 -12.22
N ASN A 142 -11.33 -71.57 -12.03
CA ASN A 142 -10.86 -71.02 -10.77
C ASN A 142 -12.02 -70.76 -9.80
N THR A 143 -11.78 -70.89 -8.49
CA THR A 143 -12.80 -70.67 -7.47
C THR A 143 -12.68 -69.26 -6.91
N TYR A 144 -13.77 -68.51 -6.93
CA TYR A 144 -13.87 -67.17 -6.38
C TYR A 144 -14.87 -67.12 -5.23
N TYR A 145 -14.63 -66.24 -4.26
CA TYR A 145 -15.50 -66.03 -3.10
C TYR A 145 -15.98 -64.58 -3.03
N LEU A 146 -17.28 -64.40 -2.78
CA LEU A 146 -17.89 -63.12 -2.45
C LEU A 146 -18.30 -63.13 -0.98
N ARG A 147 -17.80 -62.16 -0.22
CA ARG A 147 -18.22 -61.87 1.14
C ARG A 147 -19.16 -60.67 1.11
N ILE A 148 -20.31 -60.77 1.77
CA ILE A 148 -21.27 -59.67 1.89
C ILE A 148 -21.67 -59.54 3.35
N GLY A 149 -21.48 -58.37 3.95
CA GLY A 149 -21.88 -58.07 5.32
C GLY A 149 -22.60 -56.74 5.41
N GLY A 150 -22.99 -56.34 6.62
CA GLY A 150 -23.56 -55.01 6.87
C GLY A 150 -22.53 -54.02 7.39
N TRP A 151 -22.75 -52.73 7.12
CA TRP A 151 -21.90 -51.65 7.62
C TRP A 151 -21.70 -51.68 9.15
N ALA A 152 -22.79 -51.90 9.88
CA ALA A 152 -22.81 -51.98 11.34
C ALA A 152 -23.63 -53.19 11.84
N ALA A 153 -23.50 -53.52 13.12
CA ALA A 153 -24.18 -54.66 13.75
C ALA A 153 -25.72 -54.67 13.63
N ALA A 154 -26.34 -53.53 13.28
CA ALA A 154 -27.79 -53.41 13.05
C ALA A 154 -28.20 -53.55 11.58
N SER A 155 -27.24 -53.58 10.65
CA SER A 155 -27.44 -53.64 9.19
C SER A 155 -27.68 -55.09 8.76
N ILE A 156 -28.85 -55.63 9.09
CA ILE A 156 -29.29 -56.99 8.74
C ILE A 156 -30.59 -56.97 7.92
N GLY A 157 -30.71 -57.85 6.93
CA GLY A 157 -31.85 -57.87 6.00
C GLY A 157 -31.85 -59.01 4.97
N THR A 158 -32.76 -58.89 4.01
CA THR A 158 -32.97 -59.83 2.89
C THR A 158 -33.06 -59.07 1.57
N GLY A 159 -32.62 -59.67 0.45
CA GLY A 159 -32.42 -58.95 -0.82
C GLY A 159 -31.77 -59.83 -1.88
N ASN A 160 -31.21 -59.24 -2.95
CA ASN A 160 -30.62 -59.99 -4.05
C ASN A 160 -29.20 -59.51 -4.40
N LEU A 161 -28.30 -60.46 -4.62
CA LEU A 161 -27.00 -60.28 -5.27
C LEU A 161 -27.17 -60.56 -6.77
N THR A 162 -26.81 -59.58 -7.61
CA THR A 162 -26.80 -59.72 -9.06
C THR A 162 -25.36 -59.76 -9.57
N LEU A 163 -25.01 -60.82 -10.29
CA LEU A 163 -23.71 -61.03 -10.94
C LEU A 163 -23.90 -61.06 -12.46
N ASN A 164 -23.14 -60.28 -13.21
CA ASN A 164 -23.09 -60.41 -14.67
C ASN A 164 -21.75 -60.98 -15.10
N PHE A 165 -21.76 -62.18 -15.68
CA PHE A 165 -20.60 -62.80 -16.30
C PHE A 165 -20.57 -62.45 -17.78
N ILE A 166 -19.47 -61.85 -18.22
CA ILE A 166 -19.27 -61.24 -19.52
C ILE A 166 -18.19 -62.05 -20.26
N ALA A 167 -18.41 -62.30 -21.55
CA ALA A 167 -17.40 -62.93 -22.40
C ALA A 167 -16.34 -61.89 -22.76
N VAL A 168 -15.07 -62.19 -22.52
CA VAL A 168 -13.93 -61.43 -23.10
C VAL A 168 -13.47 -62.13 -24.38
N GLY A 169 -13.32 -61.35 -25.46
CA GLY A 169 -12.82 -61.81 -26.77
C GLY A 169 -11.36 -61.40 -26.94
N GLY A 170 -10.68 -61.83 -28.02
CA GLY A 170 -9.32 -61.33 -28.28
C GLY A 170 -9.32 -59.85 -28.65
N GLU A 171 -8.22 -59.15 -28.35
CA GLU A 171 -8.10 -57.70 -28.47
C GLU A 171 -8.47 -57.18 -29.87
N ILE A 172 -9.37 -56.19 -29.90
CA ILE A 172 -9.70 -55.41 -31.09
C ILE A 172 -8.81 -54.18 -31.01
N CYS A 173 -7.71 -54.20 -31.77
CA CYS A 173 -6.59 -53.28 -31.66
C CYS A 173 -6.86 -51.80 -32.02
N ASP A 174 -8.11 -51.37 -32.10
CA ASP A 174 -8.53 -50.05 -32.55
C ASP A 174 -9.83 -49.54 -31.90
N ASP A 175 -10.30 -50.16 -30.81
CA ASP A 175 -11.60 -49.84 -30.21
C ASP A 175 -11.54 -49.14 -28.85
N GLY A 176 -10.33 -48.84 -28.34
CA GLY A 176 -10.13 -48.04 -27.14
C GLY A 176 -10.46 -48.79 -25.85
N ALA A 177 -10.69 -50.09 -25.92
CA ALA A 177 -11.11 -50.90 -24.80
C ALA A 177 -10.27 -52.17 -24.72
N ASP A 178 -9.85 -52.50 -23.51
CA ASP A 178 -9.19 -53.75 -23.15
C ASP A 178 -10.19 -54.91 -23.29
N ASN A 179 -10.33 -55.42 -24.52
CA ASN A 179 -11.38 -56.37 -24.89
C ASN A 179 -11.07 -57.78 -24.41
N ASP A 180 -9.78 -58.10 -24.21
CA ASP A 180 -9.35 -59.35 -23.59
C ASP A 180 -9.01 -59.23 -22.09
N ALA A 181 -9.04 -58.00 -21.58
CA ALA A 181 -9.00 -57.60 -20.17
C ALA A 181 -7.67 -57.87 -19.46
N ASP A 182 -6.55 -57.87 -20.19
CA ASP A 182 -5.21 -58.12 -19.65
C ASP A 182 -4.54 -56.87 -19.02
N GLY A 183 -5.20 -55.72 -19.15
CA GLY A 183 -4.81 -54.42 -18.60
C GLY A 183 -4.14 -53.49 -19.61
N LEU A 184 -3.99 -53.91 -20.87
CA LEU A 184 -3.45 -53.12 -21.97
C LEU A 184 -4.56 -52.89 -23.01
N ILE A 185 -4.46 -51.81 -23.78
CA ILE A 185 -5.47 -51.46 -24.80
C ILE A 185 -4.78 -51.23 -26.15
N ASP A 186 -5.42 -51.66 -27.22
CA ASP A 186 -5.04 -51.34 -28.60
C ASP A 186 -3.55 -51.60 -28.92
N CYS A 187 -2.82 -50.66 -29.54
CA CYS A 187 -1.40 -50.83 -29.89
C CYS A 187 -0.44 -50.87 -28.70
N ALA A 188 -0.90 -50.54 -27.48
CA ALA A 188 -0.14 -50.78 -26.26
C ALA A 188 -0.20 -52.27 -25.85
N ASP A 189 -1.12 -53.04 -26.43
CA ASP A 189 -1.26 -54.47 -26.23
C ASP A 189 -0.28 -55.28 -27.12
N PRO A 190 0.61 -56.12 -26.53
CA PRO A 190 1.53 -56.98 -27.26
C PRO A 190 0.87 -57.96 -28.25
N ASP A 191 -0.40 -58.31 -28.04
CA ASP A 191 -1.17 -59.20 -28.91
C ASP A 191 -1.63 -58.49 -30.21
N CYS A 192 -1.48 -57.17 -30.29
CA CYS A 192 -1.71 -56.34 -31.48
C CYS A 192 -0.48 -56.20 -32.41
N ILE A 193 0.67 -56.77 -32.05
CA ILE A 193 1.90 -56.69 -32.85
C ILE A 193 1.75 -57.42 -34.21
N GLY A 194 1.87 -56.64 -35.29
CA GLY A 194 1.84 -57.13 -36.67
C GLY A 194 0.44 -57.15 -37.32
N VAL A 195 -0.56 -56.61 -36.63
CA VAL A 195 -1.83 -56.17 -37.22
C VAL A 195 -1.56 -54.85 -37.95
N GLY A 196 -2.21 -54.61 -39.10
CA GLY A 196 -1.87 -53.49 -39.99
C GLY A 196 -2.04 -52.09 -39.40
N LEU A 197 -2.63 -52.00 -38.21
CA LEU A 197 -2.89 -50.79 -37.44
C LEU A 197 -1.84 -50.54 -36.33
N CYS A 198 -0.78 -51.36 -36.20
CA CYS A 198 0.30 -51.17 -35.22
C CYS A 198 1.70 -51.35 -35.90
N GLY A 199 2.06 -50.44 -36.84
CA GLY A 199 3.28 -50.36 -37.65
C GLY A 199 3.68 -48.90 -37.99
N PRO A 200 4.61 -48.61 -38.92
CA PRO A 200 4.93 -47.22 -39.28
C PRO A 200 3.71 -46.46 -39.79
N GLU A 201 3.57 -45.20 -39.39
CA GLU A 201 2.39 -44.37 -39.65
C GLU A 201 1.98 -44.33 -41.13
N ILE A 202 0.70 -44.64 -41.39
CA ILE A 202 0.03 -44.54 -42.69
C ILE A 202 -0.84 -43.30 -42.66
N CYS A 203 -0.25 -42.21 -43.10
CA CYS A 203 -0.73 -40.85 -42.97
C CYS A 203 -2.10 -40.46 -43.58
N ASP A 204 -2.90 -41.40 -44.08
CA ASP A 204 -4.23 -41.15 -44.66
C ASP A 204 -5.27 -42.23 -44.39
N ASP A 205 -5.05 -43.08 -43.38
CA ASP A 205 -5.93 -44.23 -43.10
C ASP A 205 -6.85 -44.05 -41.89
N GLY A 206 -6.67 -42.99 -41.10
CA GLY A 206 -7.54 -42.59 -40.01
C GLY A 206 -7.21 -43.23 -38.67
N PHE A 207 -6.05 -43.86 -38.55
CA PHE A 207 -5.65 -44.63 -37.37
C PHE A 207 -4.24 -44.24 -36.91
N ASP A 208 -4.02 -44.25 -35.59
CA ASP A 208 -2.69 -44.11 -34.98
C ASP A 208 -1.97 -45.45 -35.20
N ASN A 209 -1.26 -45.57 -36.32
CA ASN A 209 -0.65 -46.83 -36.65
C ASN A 209 0.60 -47.11 -35.83
N ASP A 210 1.31 -46.11 -35.29
CA ASP A 210 2.56 -46.36 -34.57
C ASP A 210 2.46 -46.25 -33.03
N GLY A 211 1.31 -45.83 -32.52
CA GLY A 211 0.87 -45.90 -31.14
C GLY A 211 1.37 -44.75 -30.27
N ASP A 212 1.71 -43.60 -30.87
CA ASP A 212 2.20 -42.42 -30.14
C ASP A 212 1.09 -41.47 -29.66
N GLY A 213 -0.16 -41.75 -30.03
CA GLY A 213 -1.37 -41.02 -29.68
C GLY A 213 -1.85 -40.03 -30.73
N LEU A 214 -1.16 -39.93 -31.88
CA LEU A 214 -1.50 -39.03 -32.99
C LEU A 214 -1.89 -39.86 -34.23
N ILE A 215 -2.85 -39.37 -35.02
CA ILE A 215 -3.36 -40.07 -36.21
C ILE A 215 -3.10 -39.25 -37.48
N ASP A 216 -2.74 -39.91 -38.58
CA ASP A 216 -2.61 -39.29 -39.91
C ASP A 216 -1.80 -37.97 -39.88
N CYS A 217 -2.42 -36.85 -40.30
CA CYS A 217 -1.76 -35.55 -40.38
C CYS A 217 -1.61 -34.85 -39.04
N PHE A 218 -2.29 -35.34 -37.99
CA PHE A 218 -2.08 -34.85 -36.64
C PHE A 218 -0.77 -35.39 -36.06
N ASP A 219 -0.22 -36.46 -36.62
CA ASP A 219 1.16 -36.88 -36.38
C ASP A 219 2.12 -36.10 -37.29
N VAL A 220 2.39 -34.86 -36.90
CA VAL A 220 3.32 -33.99 -37.63
C VAL A 220 4.77 -34.50 -37.59
N LEU A 221 5.13 -35.38 -36.66
CA LEU A 221 6.50 -35.87 -36.53
C LEU A 221 6.80 -36.93 -37.61
N ASP A 222 5.84 -37.81 -37.88
CA ASP A 222 6.03 -38.95 -38.77
C ASP A 222 5.30 -38.79 -40.13
N CYS A 223 4.31 -37.90 -40.24
CA CYS A 223 3.54 -37.69 -41.48
C CYS A 223 3.80 -36.40 -42.27
N GLN A 224 4.48 -35.40 -41.69
CA GLN A 224 4.70 -34.11 -42.35
C GLN A 224 5.47 -34.25 -43.68
N GLY A 225 4.88 -33.74 -44.76
CA GLY A 225 5.50 -33.72 -46.10
C GLY A 225 5.29 -34.99 -46.91
N THR A 226 4.51 -35.95 -46.40
CA THR A 226 4.02 -37.07 -47.20
C THR A 226 2.95 -36.61 -48.21
N PRO A 227 2.68 -37.36 -49.29
CA PRO A 227 1.60 -37.01 -50.23
C PRO A 227 0.19 -36.97 -49.60
N ALA A 228 0.03 -37.63 -48.45
CA ALA A 228 -1.18 -37.69 -47.65
C ALA A 228 -1.33 -36.47 -46.74
N CYS A 229 -0.23 -36.05 -46.09
CA CYS A 229 -0.15 -34.86 -45.25
C CYS A 229 0.87 -33.86 -45.82
N PRO A 230 0.51 -33.18 -46.93
CA PRO A 230 1.37 -32.14 -47.46
C PRO A 230 1.49 -31.03 -46.42
N ALA A 231 2.71 -30.62 -46.09
CA ALA A 231 2.95 -29.51 -45.17
C ALA A 231 2.11 -28.30 -45.58
N ALA A 232 1.48 -27.63 -44.59
CA ALA A 232 0.67 -26.44 -44.83
C ALA A 232 1.48 -25.45 -45.66
N THR A 233 0.98 -25.12 -46.86
CA THR A 233 1.77 -24.30 -47.80
C THR A 233 1.85 -22.85 -47.40
N ASN A 234 1.09 -22.46 -46.37
CA ASN A 234 0.98 -21.12 -45.81
C ASN A 234 1.28 -21.09 -44.30
N ASP A 235 2.10 -22.02 -43.83
CA ASP A 235 2.58 -22.14 -42.44
C ASP A 235 3.40 -20.92 -42.00
N GLU A 236 4.03 -20.22 -42.95
CA GLU A 236 4.90 -19.07 -42.68
C GLU A 236 4.33 -17.80 -43.34
N CYS A 237 4.54 -16.64 -42.72
CA CYS A 237 4.08 -15.35 -43.25
C CYS A 237 4.45 -15.11 -44.72
N VAL A 238 5.70 -15.46 -45.11
CA VAL A 238 6.20 -15.27 -46.48
C VAL A 238 5.47 -16.14 -47.51
N SER A 239 4.77 -17.16 -47.04
CA SER A 239 4.00 -18.12 -47.83
C SER A 239 2.49 -17.96 -47.65
N ALA A 240 2.05 -16.86 -47.01
CA ALA A 240 0.64 -16.61 -46.73
C ALA A 240 -0.24 -16.79 -47.97
N THR A 241 -1.35 -17.48 -47.80
CA THR A 241 -2.34 -17.68 -48.87
C THR A 241 -3.04 -16.37 -49.15
N ASP A 242 -2.97 -15.87 -50.38
CA ASP A 242 -3.75 -14.72 -50.83
C ASP A 242 -5.24 -15.11 -50.94
N ILE A 243 -6.11 -14.43 -50.19
CA ILE A 243 -7.56 -14.61 -50.21
C ILE A 243 -8.15 -14.18 -51.57
N GLY A 244 -7.38 -13.41 -52.34
CA GLY A 244 -7.65 -13.08 -53.73
C GLY A 244 -7.66 -11.58 -53.97
N PRO A 245 -7.82 -11.14 -55.24
CA PRO A 245 -7.97 -9.73 -55.53
C PRO A 245 -9.28 -9.25 -54.93
N ILE A 246 -9.17 -8.42 -53.90
CA ILE A 246 -10.30 -7.75 -53.28
C ILE A 246 -10.75 -6.64 -54.23
N ILE A 247 -11.97 -6.75 -54.75
CA ILE A 247 -12.55 -5.77 -55.70
C ILE A 247 -13.88 -5.28 -55.13
N GLY A 248 -13.82 -4.16 -54.42
CA GLY A 248 -14.94 -3.56 -53.72
C GLY A 248 -15.42 -4.34 -52.49
N ALA A 249 -16.49 -3.81 -51.87
CA ALA A 249 -17.14 -4.40 -50.70
C ALA A 249 -17.74 -5.79 -51.01
N GLY A 250 -17.72 -6.67 -50.01
CA GLY A 250 -18.24 -8.03 -50.09
C GLY A 250 -17.68 -8.94 -49.00
N ALA A 251 -18.19 -10.17 -48.96
CA ALA A 251 -17.67 -11.23 -48.12
C ALA A 251 -16.66 -12.08 -48.92
N TYR A 252 -15.44 -12.16 -48.41
CA TYR A 252 -14.35 -12.95 -48.98
C TYR A 252 -14.02 -14.08 -48.01
N THR A 253 -13.85 -15.29 -48.52
CA THR A 253 -13.58 -16.44 -47.68
C THR A 253 -12.37 -17.21 -48.14
N ALA A 254 -11.63 -17.76 -47.18
CA ALA A 254 -10.53 -18.68 -47.41
C ALA A 254 -10.73 -19.94 -46.57
N PHE A 255 -10.33 -21.08 -47.11
CA PHE A 255 -10.32 -22.34 -46.37
C PHE A 255 -9.13 -22.34 -45.41
N MET A 256 -9.40 -22.65 -44.16
CA MET A 256 -8.39 -22.80 -43.10
C MET A 256 -8.16 -24.28 -42.86
N ASP A 257 -6.89 -24.67 -42.82
CA ASP A 257 -6.45 -26.02 -42.46
C ASP A 257 -5.09 -25.91 -41.78
N SER A 258 -5.10 -25.93 -40.44
CA SER A 258 -3.90 -25.89 -39.62
C SER A 258 -3.40 -27.29 -39.25
N THR A 259 -4.04 -28.36 -39.75
CA THR A 259 -3.76 -29.73 -39.28
C THR A 259 -2.34 -30.19 -39.57
N SER A 260 -1.69 -29.62 -40.59
CA SER A 260 -0.31 -29.92 -41.00
C SER A 260 0.65 -28.73 -40.86
N ALA A 261 0.21 -27.68 -40.16
CA ALA A 261 1.03 -26.53 -39.80
C ALA A 261 2.01 -26.90 -38.70
N SER A 262 3.16 -26.23 -38.65
CA SER A 262 4.18 -26.48 -37.63
C SER A 262 3.90 -25.69 -36.35
N LEU A 263 4.51 -26.12 -35.24
CA LEU A 263 4.56 -25.33 -34.02
C LEU A 263 5.50 -24.13 -34.27
N GLY A 264 4.94 -23.03 -34.78
CA GLY A 264 5.68 -21.86 -35.25
C GLY A 264 6.63 -21.27 -34.19
N ALA A 265 7.74 -20.68 -34.65
CA ALA A 265 8.68 -19.94 -33.80
C ALA A 265 8.34 -18.44 -33.69
N ASP A 266 7.23 -18.02 -34.31
CA ASP A 266 6.80 -16.64 -34.37
C ASP A 266 6.35 -16.15 -32.99
N PRO A 267 6.77 -14.93 -32.59
CA PRO A 267 6.43 -14.38 -31.28
C PRO A 267 4.91 -14.25 -31.12
N LEU A 268 4.45 -14.38 -29.88
CA LEU A 268 3.08 -14.01 -29.52
C LEU A 268 2.85 -12.50 -29.76
N PRO A 269 1.61 -12.08 -30.04
CA PRO A 269 1.24 -10.68 -30.17
C PRO A 269 1.76 -9.79 -29.04
N GLY A 270 2.24 -8.60 -29.38
CA GLY A 270 2.66 -7.55 -28.44
C GLY A 270 1.53 -6.60 -28.03
N ILE A 271 0.45 -6.54 -28.80
CA ILE A 271 -0.77 -5.77 -28.47
C ILE A 271 -1.70 -6.52 -27.50
N PRO A 272 -2.52 -5.84 -26.67
CA PRO A 272 -3.50 -6.49 -25.81
C PRO A 272 -4.59 -7.25 -26.62
N CYS A 273 -4.75 -8.55 -26.35
CA CYS A 273 -5.73 -9.41 -27.02
C CYS A 273 -6.76 -9.96 -26.03
N THR A 274 -8.04 -9.93 -26.43
CA THR A 274 -9.13 -10.51 -25.63
C THR A 274 -9.07 -12.03 -25.71
N VAL A 275 -8.72 -12.66 -24.57
CA VAL A 275 -8.49 -14.11 -24.40
C VAL A 275 -7.49 -14.64 -25.42
N MET A 276 -6.22 -14.74 -25.04
CA MET A 276 -5.15 -15.14 -25.94
C MET A 276 -4.58 -16.50 -25.55
N GLY A 277 -4.46 -17.40 -26.51
CA GLY A 277 -3.77 -18.67 -26.37
C GLY A 277 -2.36 -18.64 -26.96
N GLN A 278 -1.90 -19.80 -27.43
CA GLN A 278 -0.50 -20.03 -27.79
C GLN A 278 -0.18 -19.78 -29.28
N PHE A 279 -1.19 -19.55 -30.13
CA PHE A 279 -1.01 -19.50 -31.60
C PHE A 279 -0.28 -20.72 -32.16
N ASP A 280 -0.50 -21.91 -31.58
CA ASP A 280 0.12 -23.15 -32.06
C ASP A 280 -0.47 -23.57 -33.43
N ASN A 281 0.34 -24.23 -34.25
CA ASN A 281 -0.02 -24.69 -35.60
C ASN A 281 -0.59 -23.55 -36.46
N ASP A 282 0.12 -22.42 -36.51
CA ASP A 282 -0.40 -21.21 -37.14
C ASP A 282 -0.32 -21.23 -38.68
N ILE A 283 -1.32 -20.63 -39.29
CA ILE A 283 -1.41 -20.47 -40.74
C ILE A 283 -1.65 -19.01 -41.10
N TRP A 284 -1.12 -18.62 -42.25
CA TRP A 284 -1.08 -17.25 -42.69
C TRP A 284 -1.92 -17.02 -43.95
N PHE A 285 -2.65 -15.91 -43.94
CA PHE A 285 -3.41 -15.39 -45.07
C PHE A 285 -3.03 -13.95 -45.37
N SER A 286 -3.32 -13.51 -46.58
CA SER A 286 -3.14 -12.11 -46.95
C SER A 286 -4.25 -11.61 -47.87
N PHE A 287 -4.49 -10.30 -47.85
CA PHE A 287 -5.36 -9.63 -48.79
C PHE A 287 -4.88 -8.20 -49.05
N THR A 288 -5.34 -7.59 -50.14
CA THR A 288 -5.02 -6.20 -50.49
C THR A 288 -6.28 -5.56 -51.10
N PRO A 289 -6.95 -4.62 -50.40
CA PRO A 289 -8.17 -3.97 -50.89
C PRO A 289 -7.87 -3.00 -52.04
N ASP A 290 -8.82 -2.81 -52.96
CA ASP A 290 -8.70 -1.88 -54.10
C ASP A 290 -9.22 -0.46 -53.81
N VAL A 291 -9.97 -0.30 -52.72
CA VAL A 291 -10.50 0.96 -52.19
C VAL A 291 -10.44 0.93 -50.66
N ASP A 292 -10.46 2.10 -50.02
CA ASP A 292 -10.47 2.21 -48.56
C ASP A 292 -11.80 1.64 -48.03
N MET A 293 -11.73 0.78 -47.02
CA MET A 293 -12.85 -0.01 -46.48
C MET A 293 -12.67 -0.28 -44.98
N VAL A 294 -13.72 -0.78 -44.36
CA VAL A 294 -13.69 -1.36 -43.00
C VAL A 294 -13.87 -2.87 -43.10
N ALA A 295 -13.07 -3.61 -42.34
CA ALA A 295 -13.02 -5.06 -42.31
C ALA A 295 -13.60 -5.62 -41.00
N GLU A 296 -14.53 -6.56 -41.14
CA GLU A 296 -14.89 -7.53 -40.11
C GLU A 296 -14.24 -8.87 -40.48
N ILE A 297 -13.45 -9.45 -39.57
CA ILE A 297 -12.68 -10.66 -39.81
C ILE A 297 -13.03 -11.68 -38.72
N HIS A 298 -13.44 -12.89 -39.11
CA HIS A 298 -13.79 -13.92 -38.14
C HIS A 298 -13.52 -15.35 -38.62
N THR A 299 -13.33 -16.25 -37.66
CA THR A 299 -13.14 -17.71 -37.87
C THR A 299 -14.40 -18.52 -37.57
N CYS A 300 -15.56 -17.85 -37.44
CA CYS A 300 -16.85 -18.50 -37.21
C CYS A 300 -17.18 -19.55 -38.28
N ASP A 301 -17.16 -20.82 -37.88
CA ASP A 301 -17.55 -21.97 -38.67
C ASP A 301 -18.12 -23.05 -37.73
N ALA A 302 -19.30 -23.60 -38.02
CA ALA A 302 -19.92 -24.61 -37.16
C ALA A 302 -19.05 -25.88 -36.94
N ALA A 303 -18.07 -26.12 -37.81
CA ALA A 303 -17.10 -27.21 -37.73
C ALA A 303 -15.68 -26.74 -37.37
N GLY A 304 -15.51 -25.47 -37.00
CA GLY A 304 -14.22 -24.89 -36.62
C GLY A 304 -13.71 -25.38 -35.26
N TRP A 305 -12.49 -24.96 -34.93
CA TRP A 305 -11.85 -25.21 -33.64
C TRP A 305 -11.67 -23.91 -32.86
N ASP A 306 -11.13 -24.04 -31.65
CA ASP A 306 -10.76 -22.95 -30.75
C ASP A 306 -9.54 -22.19 -31.32
N SER A 307 -9.83 -21.07 -31.97
CA SER A 307 -8.87 -20.34 -32.79
C SER A 307 -8.44 -19.04 -32.12
N ASP A 308 -7.20 -18.65 -32.33
CA ASP A 308 -6.70 -17.30 -32.06
C ASP A 308 -6.38 -16.58 -33.37
N LEU A 309 -6.69 -15.29 -33.46
CA LEU A 309 -6.50 -14.50 -34.67
C LEU A 309 -5.79 -13.18 -34.37
N ILE A 310 -4.84 -12.82 -35.22
CA ILE A 310 -4.21 -11.48 -35.26
C ILE A 310 -4.05 -10.99 -36.69
N VAL A 311 -4.20 -9.67 -36.87
CA VAL A 311 -4.05 -8.99 -38.16
C VAL A 311 -2.89 -8.01 -38.11
N TYR A 312 -2.08 -8.02 -39.17
CA TYR A 312 -0.96 -7.11 -39.37
C TYR A 312 -1.14 -6.27 -40.63
N GLU A 313 -0.65 -5.03 -40.60
CA GLU A 313 -0.34 -4.25 -41.80
C GLU A 313 1.07 -4.63 -42.30
N ASP A 314 1.22 -4.99 -43.57
CA ASP A 314 2.50 -5.33 -44.23
C ASP A 314 2.67 -4.48 -45.50
N PRO A 315 3.00 -3.19 -45.38
CA PRO A 315 3.05 -2.27 -46.52
C PRO A 315 4.18 -2.62 -47.51
N THR A 316 5.19 -3.37 -47.06
CA THR A 316 6.30 -3.85 -47.90
C THR A 316 6.02 -5.20 -48.56
N ASN A 317 4.96 -5.89 -48.14
CA ASN A 317 4.56 -7.22 -48.60
C ASN A 317 5.72 -8.21 -48.55
N ASP A 318 6.50 -8.18 -47.47
CA ASP A 318 7.72 -8.97 -47.32
C ASP A 318 7.92 -9.56 -45.91
N CYS A 319 6.94 -9.38 -45.01
CA CYS A 319 6.96 -9.86 -43.62
C CYS A 319 8.11 -9.31 -42.75
N ASN A 320 8.86 -8.29 -43.19
CA ASN A 320 9.99 -7.74 -42.43
C ASN A 320 9.65 -6.47 -41.66
N SER A 321 8.52 -5.83 -41.96
CA SER A 321 8.10 -4.55 -41.35
C SER A 321 6.60 -4.53 -41.15
N MET A 322 6.12 -5.50 -40.37
CA MET A 322 4.71 -5.66 -40.04
C MET A 322 4.34 -4.85 -38.80
N THR A 323 3.14 -4.26 -38.82
CA THR A 323 2.54 -3.57 -37.67
C THR A 323 1.33 -4.37 -37.21
N GLU A 324 1.27 -4.74 -35.92
CA GLU A 324 0.11 -5.40 -35.31
C GLU A 324 -1.06 -4.41 -35.20
N LEU A 325 -2.25 -4.79 -35.68
CA LEU A 325 -3.42 -3.91 -35.70
C LEU A 325 -4.51 -4.33 -34.72
N ALA A 326 -4.88 -5.62 -34.71
CA ALA A 326 -5.98 -6.13 -33.90
C ALA A 326 -5.87 -7.64 -33.71
N CYS A 327 -6.37 -8.15 -32.58
CA CYS A 327 -6.36 -9.57 -32.24
C CYS A 327 -7.54 -9.98 -31.34
N ASN A 328 -7.94 -11.25 -31.43
CA ASN A 328 -9.00 -11.84 -30.60
C ASN A 328 -8.84 -13.38 -30.58
N GLY A 329 -9.04 -14.02 -29.43
CA GLY A 329 -9.17 -15.48 -29.35
C GLY A 329 -10.62 -15.93 -29.22
N ASP A 330 -11.39 -15.29 -28.35
CA ASP A 330 -12.78 -15.68 -28.08
C ASP A 330 -13.80 -14.62 -28.43
N ALA A 331 -14.85 -15.03 -29.14
CA ALA A 331 -16.05 -14.26 -29.41
C ALA A 331 -17.34 -15.09 -29.24
N ASN A 332 -18.45 -14.40 -28.99
CA ASN A 332 -19.78 -15.01 -28.79
C ASN A 332 -20.92 -14.24 -29.49
N VAL A 333 -20.57 -13.39 -30.46
CA VAL A 333 -21.48 -12.41 -31.08
C VAL A 333 -22.27 -13.01 -32.25
N LEU A 334 -21.59 -13.71 -33.15
CA LEU A 334 -22.16 -14.32 -34.34
C LEU A 334 -22.90 -15.65 -34.02
N PRO A 335 -24.09 -15.89 -34.58
CA PRO A 335 -24.84 -17.12 -34.39
C PRO A 335 -24.36 -18.24 -35.31
N GLY A 336 -24.36 -19.49 -34.80
CA GLY A 336 -24.06 -20.69 -35.61
C GLY A 336 -22.57 -21.04 -35.72
N CYS A 337 -21.72 -20.37 -34.95
CA CYS A 337 -20.30 -20.66 -34.85
C CYS A 337 -20.00 -21.81 -33.87
N GLN A 338 -18.80 -22.38 -33.98
CA GLN A 338 -18.20 -23.17 -32.92
C GLN A 338 -18.01 -22.34 -31.64
N PRO A 339 -17.93 -22.97 -30.46
CA PRO A 339 -17.42 -22.31 -29.26
C PRO A 339 -15.98 -21.79 -29.49
N PHE A 340 -15.64 -20.61 -28.97
CA PHE A 340 -14.26 -20.09 -28.95
C PHE A 340 -13.69 -19.76 -30.35
N TYR A 341 -14.48 -19.08 -31.18
CA TYR A 341 -13.99 -18.55 -32.45
C TYR A 341 -13.50 -17.11 -32.26
N SER A 342 -12.58 -16.68 -33.12
CA SER A 342 -12.05 -15.33 -33.12
C SER A 342 -12.90 -14.38 -33.96
N HIS A 343 -13.06 -13.14 -33.51
CA HIS A 343 -13.80 -12.08 -34.20
C HIS A 343 -13.15 -10.70 -33.98
N ILE A 344 -12.83 -10.02 -35.08
CA ILE A 344 -12.40 -8.63 -35.13
C ILE A 344 -13.44 -7.85 -35.93
N GLN A 345 -13.85 -6.70 -35.42
CA GLN A 345 -14.77 -5.77 -36.08
C GLN A 345 -14.11 -4.40 -36.22
N PHE A 346 -14.60 -3.60 -37.17
CA PHE A 346 -14.22 -2.19 -37.35
C PHE A 346 -12.75 -1.94 -37.70
N LEU A 347 -12.07 -2.90 -38.35
CA LEU A 347 -10.68 -2.71 -38.75
C LEU A 347 -10.58 -1.91 -40.05
N SER A 348 -10.11 -0.66 -39.97
CA SER A 348 -9.85 0.16 -41.15
C SER A 348 -8.75 -0.42 -42.04
N VAL A 349 -9.01 -0.55 -43.34
CA VAL A 349 -8.06 -1.07 -44.33
C VAL A 349 -7.95 -0.15 -45.55
N SER A 350 -6.72 0.17 -45.93
CA SER A 350 -6.39 1.15 -46.97
C SER A 350 -6.14 0.51 -48.33
N ALA A 351 -6.60 1.17 -49.38
CA ALA A 351 -6.45 0.75 -50.76
C ALA A 351 -4.97 0.54 -51.14
N GLY A 352 -4.66 -0.66 -51.66
CA GLY A 352 -3.32 -1.01 -52.13
C GLY A 352 -2.33 -1.41 -51.04
N THR A 353 -2.71 -1.37 -49.76
CA THR A 353 -1.91 -1.88 -48.64
C THR A 353 -2.17 -3.37 -48.45
N THR A 354 -1.12 -4.17 -48.25
CA THR A 354 -1.25 -5.60 -47.96
C THR A 354 -1.42 -5.83 -46.47
N TYR A 355 -2.41 -6.65 -46.10
CA TYR A 355 -2.66 -7.07 -44.72
C TYR A 355 -2.37 -8.56 -44.58
N ARG A 356 -1.82 -8.97 -43.43
CA ARG A 356 -1.57 -10.37 -43.07
C ARG A 356 -2.52 -10.78 -41.96
N ILE A 357 -3.06 -11.99 -42.05
CA ILE A 357 -3.89 -12.58 -41.01
C ILE A 357 -3.18 -13.85 -40.56
N ARG A 358 -2.80 -13.92 -39.29
CA ARG A 358 -2.25 -15.12 -38.65
C ARG A 358 -3.35 -15.75 -37.81
N ILE A 359 -3.53 -17.04 -37.98
CA ILE A 359 -4.55 -17.82 -37.27
C ILE A 359 -3.88 -19.03 -36.66
N GLY A 360 -3.94 -19.18 -35.35
CA GLY A 360 -3.41 -20.34 -34.63
C GLY A 360 -4.46 -20.92 -33.68
N SER A 361 -4.04 -21.86 -32.85
CA SER A 361 -4.90 -22.49 -31.85
C SER A 361 -4.65 -21.96 -30.45
N TYR A 362 -5.70 -21.96 -29.61
CA TYR A 362 -5.58 -21.52 -28.21
C TYR A 362 -4.65 -22.42 -27.38
N GLY A 363 -4.82 -23.75 -27.50
CA GLY A 363 -4.10 -24.76 -26.73
C GLY A 363 -2.91 -25.37 -27.47
N LEU A 364 -1.92 -25.82 -26.70
CA LEU A 364 -0.71 -26.45 -27.25
C LEU A 364 -1.05 -27.70 -28.08
N GLY A 365 -0.48 -27.79 -29.29
CA GLY A 365 -0.65 -28.93 -30.20
C GLY A 365 -2.05 -29.11 -30.79
N LEU A 366 -2.97 -28.17 -30.58
CA LEU A 366 -4.30 -28.21 -31.19
C LEU A 366 -4.26 -27.70 -32.63
N SER A 367 -5.11 -28.25 -33.49
CA SER A 367 -5.27 -27.81 -34.88
C SER A 367 -6.67 -28.14 -35.38
N GLY A 368 -7.03 -27.61 -36.55
CA GLY A 368 -8.34 -27.86 -37.11
C GLY A 368 -8.51 -27.32 -38.52
N VAL A 369 -9.74 -27.47 -39.01
CA VAL A 369 -10.17 -26.94 -40.31
C VAL A 369 -11.36 -26.00 -40.12
N GLY A 370 -11.52 -25.04 -41.00
CA GLY A 370 -12.62 -24.08 -40.93
C GLY A 370 -12.63 -23.09 -42.09
N THR A 371 -13.41 -22.03 -41.94
CA THR A 371 -13.50 -20.95 -42.92
C THR A 371 -13.09 -19.62 -42.29
N LEU A 372 -12.08 -18.97 -42.87
CA LEU A 372 -11.78 -17.57 -42.59
C LEU A 372 -12.75 -16.72 -43.40
N THR A 373 -13.45 -15.79 -42.75
CA THR A 373 -14.31 -14.81 -43.42
C THR A 373 -13.77 -13.40 -43.19
N VAL A 374 -13.64 -12.65 -44.28
CA VAL A 374 -13.27 -11.24 -44.31
C VAL A 374 -14.42 -10.49 -44.99
N ASN A 375 -15.28 -9.86 -44.19
CA ASN A 375 -16.36 -9.01 -44.66
C ASN A 375 -15.84 -7.59 -44.79
N LEU A 376 -15.82 -7.08 -46.02
CA LEU A 376 -15.38 -5.72 -46.33
C LEU A 376 -16.57 -4.87 -46.71
N GLN A 377 -16.69 -3.70 -46.09
CA GLN A 377 -17.69 -2.70 -46.41
C GLN A 377 -17.01 -1.38 -46.75
N VAL A 378 -17.58 -0.64 -47.70
CA VAL A 378 -17.20 0.76 -47.91
C VAL A 378 -18.06 1.56 -46.93
N PRO A 379 -17.46 2.22 -45.93
CA PRO A 379 -18.22 2.98 -44.96
C PRO A 379 -19.00 4.10 -45.66
N THR A 380 -20.25 4.28 -45.23
CA THR A 380 -21.13 5.35 -45.73
C THR A 380 -21.51 6.24 -44.57
N VAL A 381 -21.65 7.56 -44.80
CA VAL A 381 -22.13 8.51 -43.79
C VAL A 381 -23.26 7.93 -42.93
N GLU A 382 -23.10 8.08 -41.62
CA GLU A 382 -24.07 7.60 -40.63
C GLU A 382 -25.51 8.08 -40.87
N ILE A 383 -26.47 7.18 -40.71
CA ILE A 383 -27.90 7.49 -40.64
C ILE A 383 -28.28 7.61 -39.17
N CYS A 384 -28.46 8.86 -38.75
CA CYS A 384 -28.55 9.26 -37.33
C CYS A 384 -29.80 8.81 -36.54
N ASP A 385 -30.59 7.87 -37.07
CA ASP A 385 -31.85 7.44 -36.45
C ASP A 385 -32.27 5.99 -36.71
N ASP A 386 -31.38 5.13 -37.21
CA ASP A 386 -31.70 3.74 -37.56
C ASP A 386 -31.10 2.66 -36.64
N GLY A 387 -30.25 3.07 -35.69
CA GLY A 387 -29.64 2.23 -34.66
C GLY A 387 -28.58 1.28 -35.19
N ILE A 388 -28.00 1.59 -36.36
CA ILE A 388 -26.99 0.79 -37.04
C ILE A 388 -25.80 1.69 -37.36
N ASP A 389 -24.61 1.22 -37.03
CA ASP A 389 -23.34 1.85 -37.37
C ASP A 389 -23.08 1.72 -38.89
N ASN A 390 -23.38 2.76 -39.67
CA ASN A 390 -23.37 2.74 -41.14
C ASN A 390 -22.01 3.09 -41.75
N ASP A 391 -21.18 3.86 -41.07
CA ASP A 391 -19.77 4.10 -41.41
C ASP A 391 -18.82 3.18 -40.62
N LEU A 392 -19.36 2.31 -39.77
CA LEU A 392 -18.64 1.20 -39.14
C LEU A 392 -17.45 1.67 -38.31
N ASP A 393 -17.61 2.79 -37.61
CA ASP A 393 -16.61 3.37 -36.70
C ASP A 393 -16.82 2.97 -35.23
N GLY A 394 -17.89 2.22 -34.96
CA GLY A 394 -18.27 1.71 -33.65
C GLY A 394 -19.34 2.53 -32.93
N ALA A 395 -19.72 3.70 -33.46
CA ALA A 395 -20.81 4.52 -32.94
C ALA A 395 -22.14 4.26 -33.69
N VAL A 396 -23.26 4.67 -33.08
CA VAL A 396 -24.59 4.55 -33.72
C VAL A 396 -25.42 5.80 -33.45
N ASP A 397 -26.20 6.22 -34.44
CA ASP A 397 -27.15 7.32 -34.33
C ASP A 397 -26.50 8.61 -33.78
N CYS A 398 -27.12 9.23 -32.77
CA CYS A 398 -26.64 10.44 -32.12
C CYS A 398 -25.43 10.22 -31.21
N LEU A 399 -24.94 8.99 -31.05
CA LEU A 399 -23.66 8.75 -30.39
C LEU A 399 -22.50 8.83 -31.40
N ASP A 400 -22.81 8.94 -32.68
CA ASP A 400 -21.88 9.09 -33.78
C ASP A 400 -21.54 10.56 -34.04
N SER A 401 -20.25 10.83 -34.26
CA SER A 401 -19.73 12.17 -34.53
C SER A 401 -20.16 12.71 -35.89
N ASP A 402 -20.39 11.84 -36.88
CA ASP A 402 -20.87 12.20 -38.22
C ASP A 402 -22.34 12.67 -38.21
N CYS A 403 -23.06 12.37 -37.12
CA CYS A 403 -24.43 12.81 -36.87
C CYS A 403 -24.58 14.19 -36.21
N PHE A 404 -23.47 14.85 -35.92
CA PHE A 404 -23.41 16.16 -35.27
C PHE A 404 -24.29 17.25 -35.92
N ALA A 405 -24.39 17.24 -37.25
CA ALA A 405 -25.17 18.25 -37.98
C ALA A 405 -26.64 17.85 -38.16
N ASP A 406 -27.04 16.64 -37.74
CA ASP A 406 -28.40 16.17 -37.92
C ASP A 406 -29.34 16.81 -36.87
N PRO A 407 -30.40 17.52 -37.30
CA PRO A 407 -31.35 18.16 -36.39
C PRO A 407 -32.09 17.21 -35.44
N ILE A 408 -32.01 15.89 -35.65
CA ILE A 408 -32.65 14.89 -34.78
C ILE A 408 -31.88 14.69 -33.47
N CYS A 409 -30.58 15.00 -33.45
CA CYS A 409 -29.72 14.86 -32.30
C CYS A 409 -29.66 16.16 -31.49
N THR A 410 -30.04 16.09 -30.21
CA THR A 410 -30.03 17.24 -29.29
C THR A 410 -29.07 16.97 -28.14
N PHE A 411 -27.99 17.75 -28.08
CA PHE A 411 -26.93 17.61 -27.08
C PHE A 411 -26.89 18.79 -26.12
N THR A 412 -26.42 18.53 -24.89
CA THR A 412 -26.05 19.57 -23.93
C THR A 412 -24.61 20.00 -24.21
N ALA A 413 -24.36 21.28 -24.44
CA ALA A 413 -23.00 21.77 -24.67
C ALA A 413 -22.09 21.47 -23.47
N GLY A 414 -20.92 20.88 -23.73
CA GLY A 414 -19.93 20.46 -22.75
C GLY A 414 -20.17 19.09 -22.13
N ASP A 415 -21.27 18.40 -22.45
CA ASP A 415 -21.61 17.08 -21.89
C ASP A 415 -20.80 15.94 -22.50
N GLU A 416 -20.47 16.05 -23.79
CA GLU A 416 -19.65 15.07 -24.52
C GLU A 416 -18.54 15.79 -25.29
N CYS A 417 -17.47 15.08 -25.62
CA CYS A 417 -16.29 15.64 -26.31
C CYS A 417 -16.65 16.44 -27.57
N PHE A 418 -17.56 15.95 -28.41
CA PHE A 418 -17.90 16.57 -29.70
C PHE A 418 -18.77 17.84 -29.55
N VAL A 419 -19.26 18.12 -28.34
CA VAL A 419 -19.92 19.37 -27.98
C VAL A 419 -19.14 20.16 -26.93
N ALA A 420 -17.82 19.94 -26.86
CA ALA A 420 -16.93 20.63 -25.93
C ALA A 420 -17.08 22.16 -26.00
N ILE A 421 -16.89 22.79 -24.85
CA ILE A 421 -16.97 24.26 -24.72
C ILE A 421 -15.57 24.85 -24.90
N ASP A 422 -15.42 25.83 -25.80
CA ASP A 422 -14.17 26.56 -25.98
C ASP A 422 -13.75 27.30 -24.70
N VAL A 423 -12.48 27.17 -24.30
CA VAL A 423 -11.87 27.87 -23.16
C VAL A 423 -10.59 28.62 -23.56
N PHE A 424 -10.14 29.52 -22.70
CA PHE A 424 -9.02 30.43 -22.97
C PHE A 424 -8.07 30.61 -21.77
N ASP A 425 -6.92 31.24 -21.97
CA ASP A 425 -5.96 31.55 -20.90
C ASP A 425 -6.59 32.38 -19.77
N GLY A 426 -6.39 31.93 -18.54
CA GLY A 426 -7.00 32.49 -17.33
C GLY A 426 -8.19 31.66 -16.85
N ALA A 427 -9.07 32.30 -16.08
CA ALA A 427 -10.19 31.64 -15.42
C ALA A 427 -11.43 31.54 -16.32
N ASN A 428 -11.91 30.31 -16.49
CA ASN A 428 -13.13 29.98 -17.25
C ASN A 428 -14.20 29.47 -16.28
N PRO A 429 -15.46 29.96 -16.35
CA PRO A 429 -16.53 29.42 -15.51
C PRO A 429 -16.95 28.04 -16.01
N ILE A 430 -17.04 27.07 -15.10
CA ILE A 430 -17.38 25.68 -15.42
C ILE A 430 -18.54 25.19 -14.53
N SER A 431 -19.34 24.26 -15.04
CA SER A 431 -20.42 23.60 -14.28
C SER A 431 -20.75 22.24 -14.86
N ASN A 432 -20.86 21.23 -14.00
CA ASN A 432 -21.29 19.89 -14.37
C ASN A 432 -22.75 19.56 -13.98
N LEU A 433 -23.53 20.56 -13.56
CA LEU A 433 -24.96 20.40 -13.24
C LEU A 433 -25.81 19.82 -14.40
N PRO A 434 -25.57 20.16 -15.68
CA PRO A 434 -26.39 19.65 -16.77
C PRO A 434 -25.81 18.39 -17.42
N PHE A 435 -24.64 17.93 -16.98
CA PHE A 435 -23.93 16.82 -17.62
C PHE A 435 -24.41 15.48 -17.09
N THR A 436 -24.19 14.44 -17.88
CA THR A 436 -24.51 13.05 -17.58
C THR A 436 -23.24 12.28 -17.28
N THR A 437 -23.37 11.03 -16.84
CA THR A 437 -22.22 10.11 -16.77
C THR A 437 -22.30 9.24 -18.01
N SER A 438 -21.43 9.48 -18.98
CA SER A 438 -21.40 8.74 -20.25
C SER A 438 -20.35 7.62 -20.22
N THR A 439 -20.41 6.71 -21.20
CA THR A 439 -19.37 5.69 -21.43
C THR A 439 -18.26 6.29 -22.27
N ASP A 440 -17.55 7.22 -21.68
CA ASP A 440 -16.40 7.90 -22.27
C ASP A 440 -15.13 7.03 -22.27
N PRO A 441 -14.09 7.43 -23.03
CA PRO A 441 -12.82 6.71 -23.09
C PRO A 441 -12.30 6.34 -21.68
N PRO A 442 -11.84 5.10 -21.49
CA PRO A 442 -11.32 4.67 -20.20
C PRO A 442 -10.09 5.50 -19.83
N VAL A 443 -10.04 5.97 -18.58
CA VAL A 443 -8.89 6.70 -18.07
C VAL A 443 -7.67 5.78 -18.03
N ASP A 444 -6.59 6.13 -18.73
CA ASP A 444 -5.30 5.48 -18.54
C ASP A 444 -4.75 5.83 -17.15
N ILE A 445 -5.03 4.97 -16.18
CA ILE A 445 -4.63 5.13 -14.78
C ILE A 445 -3.10 5.14 -14.61
N SER A 446 -2.33 4.68 -15.60
CA SER A 446 -0.87 4.70 -15.53
C SER A 446 -0.28 6.11 -15.60
N LEU A 447 -1.03 7.07 -16.16
CA LEU A 447 -0.70 8.50 -16.17
C LEU A 447 -0.98 9.19 -14.82
N CYS A 448 -1.73 8.52 -13.93
CA CYS A 448 -2.19 9.03 -12.62
C CYS A 448 -1.74 8.16 -11.43
N PRO A 449 -0.44 7.86 -11.26
CA PRO A 449 0.00 7.01 -10.17
C PRO A 449 -0.12 7.72 -8.82
N GLY A 450 -1.13 7.34 -8.03
CA GLY A 450 -1.31 7.81 -6.65
C GLY A 450 -2.15 9.08 -6.50
N THR A 451 -2.74 9.59 -7.56
CA THR A 451 -3.80 10.62 -7.51
C THR A 451 -5.14 9.90 -7.37
N GLY A 452 -6.02 10.38 -6.49
CA GLY A 452 -7.27 9.71 -6.13
C GLY A 452 -8.35 9.74 -7.21
N ASN A 453 -8.04 9.49 -8.49
CA ASN A 453 -9.02 9.55 -9.57
C ASN A 453 -10.21 8.63 -9.26
N GLY A 454 -11.41 9.20 -9.16
CA GLY A 454 -12.61 8.42 -8.90
C GLY A 454 -13.33 8.02 -10.16
N ALA A 455 -14.66 8.08 -10.14
CA ALA A 455 -15.50 7.54 -11.20
C ALA A 455 -15.55 8.38 -12.49
N MET A 456 -14.91 9.56 -12.55
CA MET A 456 -15.12 10.55 -13.61
C MET A 456 -16.61 10.81 -13.87
N ALA A 457 -17.43 10.84 -12.81
CA ALA A 457 -18.87 10.91 -12.98
C ALA A 457 -19.34 12.36 -13.17
N PHE A 458 -20.39 12.52 -13.98
CA PHE A 458 -20.94 13.82 -14.38
C PHE A 458 -19.85 14.73 -14.94
N ASP A 459 -19.12 14.20 -15.89
CA ASP A 459 -17.98 14.83 -16.49
C ASP A 459 -18.38 15.77 -17.62
N GLY A 460 -17.49 16.70 -17.92
CA GLY A 460 -17.66 17.62 -19.02
C GLY A 460 -16.38 17.80 -19.81
N TRP A 461 -16.55 18.40 -20.98
CA TRP A 461 -15.54 18.51 -22.01
C TRP A 461 -15.34 19.96 -22.45
N TRP A 462 -14.07 20.37 -22.54
CA TRP A 462 -13.65 21.72 -22.93
C TRP A 462 -12.49 21.66 -23.94
N GLU A 463 -12.58 22.43 -25.02
CA GLU A 463 -11.53 22.54 -26.03
C GLU A 463 -10.66 23.77 -25.75
N TYR A 464 -9.35 23.59 -25.75
CA TYR A 464 -8.37 24.65 -25.53
C TYR A 464 -7.32 24.67 -26.65
N GLU A 465 -7.13 25.82 -27.31
CA GLU A 465 -6.01 26.03 -28.24
C GLU A 465 -4.88 26.76 -27.51
N ALA A 466 -3.72 26.13 -27.37
CA ALA A 466 -2.59 26.72 -26.66
C ALA A 466 -2.08 27.97 -27.37
N THR A 467 -2.00 29.07 -26.62
CA THR A 467 -1.62 30.38 -27.18
C THR A 467 -0.12 30.54 -27.37
N GLU A 468 0.69 29.78 -26.62
CA GLU A 468 2.15 29.79 -26.69
C GLU A 468 2.77 28.41 -26.35
N THR A 469 4.05 28.23 -26.68
CA THR A 469 4.79 27.00 -26.34
C THR A 469 5.47 27.20 -25.00
N ALA A 470 4.93 26.62 -23.94
CA ALA A 470 5.39 26.75 -22.55
C ALA A 470 4.86 25.60 -21.69
N ASP A 471 5.33 25.48 -20.46
CA ASP A 471 4.63 24.71 -19.43
C ASP A 471 3.36 25.45 -19.02
N TYR A 472 2.30 24.73 -18.68
CA TYR A 472 1.02 25.28 -18.25
C TYR A 472 0.57 24.66 -16.94
N TRP A 473 -0.02 25.48 -16.07
CA TRP A 473 -0.91 25.01 -15.02
C TRP A 473 -2.34 24.96 -15.55
N ILE A 474 -2.96 23.79 -15.47
CA ILE A 474 -4.39 23.60 -15.69
C ILE A 474 -4.99 23.10 -14.38
N HIS A 475 -5.90 23.86 -13.78
CA HIS A 475 -6.46 23.48 -12.48
C HIS A 475 -7.90 23.92 -12.24
N THR A 476 -8.54 23.23 -11.30
CA THR A 476 -9.92 23.51 -10.85
C THR A 476 -9.99 24.24 -9.51
N CYS A 477 -8.85 24.64 -8.92
CA CYS A 477 -8.85 25.44 -7.68
C CYS A 477 -9.67 26.73 -7.86
N ASP A 478 -10.73 26.84 -7.06
CA ASP A 478 -11.66 27.96 -6.99
C ASP A 478 -12.19 28.11 -5.54
N PRO A 479 -11.77 29.15 -4.80
CA PRO A 479 -12.26 29.44 -3.45
C PRO A 479 -13.79 29.65 -3.37
N GLY A 480 -14.42 29.97 -4.52
CA GLY A 480 -15.85 30.20 -4.67
C GLY A 480 -16.63 28.99 -5.19
N ALA A 481 -16.00 27.83 -5.36
CA ALA A 481 -16.67 26.62 -5.84
C ALA A 481 -17.85 26.24 -4.91
N VAL A 482 -18.97 25.83 -5.51
CA VAL A 482 -20.17 25.41 -4.77
C VAL A 482 -20.59 24.02 -5.22
N GLY A 483 -20.48 23.04 -4.33
CA GLY A 483 -20.94 21.66 -4.54
C GLY A 483 -19.99 20.77 -5.36
N TRP A 484 -18.97 21.36 -6.00
CA TRP A 484 -17.96 20.68 -6.80
C TRP A 484 -16.68 20.47 -5.98
N ASN A 485 -16.75 19.54 -5.02
CA ASN A 485 -15.77 19.43 -3.94
C ASN A 485 -14.63 18.44 -4.19
N ASP A 486 -14.69 17.63 -5.24
CA ASP A 486 -13.73 16.57 -5.51
C ASP A 486 -13.70 16.37 -7.03
N THR A 487 -12.76 17.08 -7.66
CA THR A 487 -12.69 17.20 -9.13
C THR A 487 -11.57 16.34 -9.66
N ASP A 488 -11.85 15.57 -10.69
CA ASP A 488 -10.84 14.82 -11.42
C ASP A 488 -10.61 15.45 -12.80
N LEU A 489 -9.35 15.65 -13.20
CA LEU A 489 -8.94 16.35 -14.41
C LEU A 489 -8.11 15.45 -15.33
N LEU A 490 -8.46 15.42 -16.61
CA LEU A 490 -7.72 14.78 -17.69
C LEU A 490 -7.46 15.76 -18.84
N VAL A 491 -6.33 15.60 -19.52
CA VAL A 491 -5.97 16.38 -20.72
C VAL A 491 -5.51 15.44 -21.82
N TYR A 492 -6.01 15.66 -23.04
CA TYR A 492 -5.70 14.93 -24.25
C TYR A 492 -5.06 15.85 -25.31
N ASP A 493 -4.12 15.33 -26.10
CA ASP A 493 -3.64 16.02 -27.30
C ASP A 493 -4.64 15.82 -28.44
N PHE A 494 -5.55 16.79 -28.60
CA PHE A 494 -6.65 16.68 -29.55
C PHE A 494 -6.17 16.81 -30.99
N THR A 495 -5.13 17.59 -31.25
CA THR A 495 -4.51 17.64 -32.58
C THR A 495 -3.85 16.31 -32.95
N ALA A 496 -3.20 15.62 -32.02
CA ALA A 496 -2.65 14.28 -32.25
C ALA A 496 -3.75 13.24 -32.53
N ALA A 497 -4.92 13.39 -31.87
CA ALA A 497 -6.13 12.63 -32.16
C ALA A 497 -6.79 13.01 -33.51
N GLY A 498 -6.20 13.91 -34.31
CA GLY A 498 -6.76 14.33 -35.59
C GLY A 498 -7.95 15.28 -35.46
N GLU A 499 -8.12 15.92 -34.29
CA GLU A 499 -9.29 16.73 -33.93
C GLU A 499 -10.60 15.95 -34.00
N ASP A 500 -10.55 14.68 -33.58
CA ASP A 500 -11.66 13.73 -33.61
C ASP A 500 -11.79 13.02 -32.26
N CYS A 501 -13.00 13.05 -31.70
CA CYS A 501 -13.32 12.45 -30.40
C CYS A 501 -13.17 10.93 -30.38
N ALA A 502 -13.38 10.25 -31.53
CA ALA A 502 -13.21 8.80 -31.65
C ALA A 502 -11.77 8.36 -31.38
N ASN A 503 -10.80 9.25 -31.61
CA ASN A 503 -9.37 8.98 -31.48
C ASN A 503 -8.78 9.47 -30.16
N LEU A 504 -9.59 9.89 -29.18
CA LEU A 504 -9.07 10.38 -27.90
C LEU A 504 -8.37 9.31 -27.07
N ALA A 505 -8.85 8.06 -27.13
CA ALA A 505 -8.26 6.96 -26.39
C ALA A 505 -6.82 6.70 -26.87
N GLY A 506 -5.85 6.74 -25.94
CA GLY A 506 -4.43 6.62 -26.23
C GLY A 506 -3.72 7.95 -26.55
N ASN A 507 -4.45 9.07 -26.57
CA ASN A 507 -3.91 10.43 -26.72
C ASN A 507 -3.98 11.24 -25.41
N GLU A 508 -4.22 10.59 -24.27
CA GLU A 508 -4.08 11.17 -22.94
C GLU A 508 -2.63 11.62 -22.71
N ILE A 509 -2.43 12.85 -22.25
CA ILE A 509 -1.08 13.40 -21.99
C ILE A 509 -0.83 13.73 -20.53
N ALA A 510 -1.88 13.94 -19.74
CA ALA A 510 -1.77 14.16 -18.31
C ALA A 510 -3.11 13.98 -17.60
N CYS A 511 -3.04 13.66 -16.31
CA CYS A 511 -4.21 13.60 -15.46
C CYS A 511 -3.84 13.90 -13.99
N ASN A 512 -4.82 14.34 -13.20
CA ASN A 512 -4.75 14.43 -11.75
C ASN A 512 -6.17 14.32 -11.17
N GLY A 513 -6.32 13.71 -10.00
CA GLY A 513 -7.57 13.65 -9.22
C GLY A 513 -7.53 14.49 -7.94
N ASP A 514 -6.35 14.68 -7.33
CA ASP A 514 -6.19 15.36 -6.06
C ASP A 514 -4.90 16.17 -6.01
N SER A 515 -4.98 17.44 -5.66
CA SER A 515 -3.84 18.31 -5.44
C SER A 515 -3.94 19.11 -4.15
N PHE A 516 -2.78 19.40 -3.58
CA PHE A 516 -2.60 20.26 -2.40
C PHE A 516 -1.46 21.26 -2.61
N ILE A 517 -0.97 21.42 -3.84
CA ILE A 517 0.29 22.09 -4.16
C ILE A 517 0.15 23.62 -4.22
N LEU A 518 -0.98 24.14 -4.70
CA LEU A 518 -1.20 25.59 -4.77
C LEU A 518 -1.37 26.21 -3.37
N PRO A 519 -0.64 27.28 -3.04
CA PRO A 519 -0.66 27.92 -1.71
C PRO A 519 -1.85 28.85 -1.45
N GLY A 520 -2.86 28.88 -2.32
CA GLY A 520 -4.06 29.74 -2.20
C GLY A 520 -5.24 29.07 -1.48
N PRO A 521 -6.33 29.81 -1.16
CA PRO A 521 -7.53 29.23 -0.55
C PRO A 521 -8.31 28.38 -1.55
N CYS A 522 -7.78 27.22 -1.92
CA CYS A 522 -8.47 26.26 -2.77
C CYS A 522 -9.51 25.48 -1.94
N GLN A 523 -10.59 25.05 -2.59
CA GLN A 523 -11.39 23.95 -2.04
C GLN A 523 -10.52 22.71 -1.89
N ASN A 524 -10.82 21.85 -0.92
CA ASN A 524 -10.12 20.57 -0.80
C ASN A 524 -10.37 19.72 -2.06
N TRP A 525 -9.43 18.81 -2.40
CA TRP A 525 -9.59 17.83 -3.49
C TRP A 525 -9.86 18.47 -4.87
N TYR A 526 -9.19 19.59 -5.13
CA TYR A 526 -9.12 20.15 -6.47
C TYR A 526 -8.05 19.40 -7.29
N SER A 527 -8.14 19.51 -8.60
CA SER A 527 -7.15 18.94 -9.52
C SER A 527 -6.23 20.01 -10.10
N LEU A 528 -4.96 19.65 -10.27
CA LEU A 528 -3.92 20.48 -10.90
C LEU A 528 -3.02 19.61 -11.77
N ILE A 529 -2.83 20.01 -13.01
CA ILE A 529 -1.83 19.42 -13.90
C ILE A 529 -0.83 20.51 -14.28
N GLU A 530 0.46 20.14 -14.25
CA GLU A 530 1.53 20.90 -14.88
C GLU A 530 2.05 20.10 -16.08
N LEU A 531 1.94 20.67 -17.29
CA LEU A 531 2.36 20.00 -18.52
C LEU A 531 2.84 20.97 -19.60
N PRO A 532 3.79 20.56 -20.46
CA PRO A 532 4.22 21.36 -21.60
C PRO A 532 3.16 21.34 -22.71
N LEU A 533 2.74 22.52 -23.17
CA LEU A 533 1.85 22.70 -24.33
C LEU A 533 2.58 23.42 -25.48
N VAL A 534 2.10 23.24 -26.70
CA VAL A 534 2.69 23.81 -27.92
C VAL A 534 1.73 24.80 -28.55
N ALA A 535 2.22 26.01 -28.87
CA ALA A 535 1.44 27.06 -29.51
C ALA A 535 0.69 26.57 -30.77
N GLY A 536 -0.61 26.83 -30.84
CA GLY A 536 -1.49 26.47 -31.96
C GLY A 536 -1.91 25.00 -31.99
N THR A 537 -1.49 24.20 -31.01
CA THR A 537 -2.02 22.84 -30.79
C THR A 537 -3.31 22.93 -29.99
N LYS A 538 -4.30 22.11 -30.35
CA LYS A 538 -5.56 21.98 -29.63
C LYS A 538 -5.49 20.81 -28.65
N TYR A 539 -6.03 21.04 -27.47
CA TYR A 539 -6.11 20.11 -26.37
C TYR A 539 -7.55 19.96 -25.93
N MET A 540 -7.91 18.73 -25.56
CA MET A 540 -9.21 18.44 -24.98
C MET A 540 -9.04 18.27 -23.47
N ILE A 541 -9.85 18.98 -22.69
CA ILE A 541 -9.83 18.95 -21.23
C ILE A 541 -11.12 18.32 -20.75
N ARG A 542 -10.99 17.23 -19.99
CA ARG A 542 -12.10 16.52 -19.38
C ARG A 542 -12.07 16.72 -17.87
N ILE A 543 -13.20 17.11 -17.30
CA ILE A 543 -13.32 17.32 -15.84
C ILE A 543 -14.51 16.54 -15.32
N GLY A 544 -14.24 15.55 -14.49
CA GLY A 544 -15.23 14.73 -13.79
C GLY A 544 -15.21 14.97 -12.29
N THR A 545 -15.87 14.07 -11.57
CA THR A 545 -15.80 14.03 -10.10
C THR A 545 -15.56 12.62 -9.60
N TYR A 546 -15.02 12.53 -8.38
CA TYR A 546 -14.73 11.25 -7.75
C TYR A 546 -15.98 10.37 -7.57
N SER A 547 -17.15 11.01 -7.40
CA SER A 547 -18.44 10.35 -7.14
C SER A 547 -19.60 11.13 -7.76
N THR A 548 -20.79 11.15 -7.17
CA THR A 548 -21.97 11.81 -7.77
C THR A 548 -22.08 13.29 -7.42
N PHE A 549 -20.96 14.03 -7.38
CA PHE A 549 -20.95 15.44 -6.99
C PHE A 549 -21.27 16.33 -8.19
N VAL A 550 -22.13 17.33 -7.98
CA VAL A 550 -22.46 18.32 -9.01
C VAL A 550 -22.38 19.73 -8.46
N GLY A 551 -21.88 20.65 -9.27
CA GLY A 551 -21.65 22.02 -8.84
C GLY A 551 -21.19 22.97 -9.93
N THR A 552 -20.61 24.07 -9.47
CA THR A 552 -20.06 25.16 -10.28
C THR A 552 -18.70 25.56 -9.72
N GLY A 553 -17.77 25.93 -10.59
CA GLY A 553 -16.43 26.38 -10.20
C GLY A 553 -15.72 27.10 -11.35
N SER A 554 -14.39 27.11 -11.33
CA SER A 554 -13.57 27.66 -12.41
C SER A 554 -12.47 26.71 -12.88
N LEU A 555 -12.27 26.62 -14.20
CA LEU A 555 -11.12 26.01 -14.85
C LEU A 555 -10.13 27.13 -15.17
N THR A 556 -8.96 27.12 -14.54
CA THR A 556 -7.89 28.07 -14.81
C THR A 556 -6.82 27.41 -15.67
N ILE A 557 -6.47 28.05 -16.79
CA ILE A 557 -5.40 27.64 -17.69
C ILE A 557 -4.37 28.75 -17.72
N GLN A 558 -3.17 28.49 -17.24
CA GLN A 558 -2.14 29.52 -17.07
C GLN A 558 -0.82 29.03 -17.66
N SER A 559 -0.28 29.77 -18.62
CA SER A 559 1.08 29.54 -19.10
C SER A 559 2.11 29.96 -18.05
N LEU A 560 3.16 29.16 -17.90
CA LEU A 560 4.30 29.39 -17.01
C LEU A 560 5.46 30.09 -17.72
N THR A 561 5.16 30.93 -18.73
CA THR A 561 6.16 31.81 -19.34
C THR A 561 6.69 32.87 -18.37
N CYS A 562 5.97 33.12 -17.27
CA CYS A 562 6.46 33.82 -16.09
C CYS A 562 6.76 32.82 -14.97
N PRO A 563 8.04 32.46 -14.74
CA PRO A 563 8.38 31.44 -13.76
C PRO A 563 7.91 31.85 -12.36
N PRO A 564 7.48 30.92 -11.49
CA PRO A 564 7.07 31.25 -10.13
C PRO A 564 8.21 31.93 -9.38
N MET A 565 7.87 32.81 -8.43
CA MET A 565 8.85 33.32 -7.49
C MET A 565 9.42 32.15 -6.68
N THR A 566 10.73 32.16 -6.44
CA THR A 566 11.38 31.14 -5.61
C THR A 566 12.31 31.78 -4.59
N GLY A 567 12.53 31.07 -3.48
CA GLY A 567 13.54 31.41 -2.49
C GLY A 567 13.18 32.62 -1.62
N LEU A 568 11.89 32.95 -1.51
CA LEU A 568 11.42 34.03 -0.66
C LEU A 568 11.76 33.74 0.80
N SER A 569 12.47 34.69 1.41
CA SER A 569 12.86 34.67 2.82
C SER A 569 12.72 36.07 3.40
N VAL A 570 12.61 36.14 4.72
CA VAL A 570 12.52 37.41 5.45
C VAL A 570 13.51 37.43 6.61
N ALA A 571 14.15 38.58 6.80
CA ALA A 571 14.94 38.90 7.98
C ALA A 571 14.38 40.16 8.65
N THR A 572 14.13 40.10 9.95
CA THR A 572 13.63 41.24 10.73
C THR A 572 14.75 41.86 11.57
N ASP A 573 14.79 43.19 11.67
CA ASP A 573 15.75 43.92 12.50
C ASP A 573 15.11 44.32 13.82
N CYS A 574 15.62 43.73 14.90
CA CYS A 574 15.12 43.92 16.25
C CYS A 574 15.40 45.30 16.88
N ASN A 575 16.17 46.16 16.20
CA ASN A 575 16.43 47.53 16.66
C ASN A 575 15.54 48.55 15.97
N THR A 576 15.21 48.31 14.70
CA THR A 576 14.49 49.29 13.85
C THR A 576 13.06 48.88 13.53
N GLY A 577 12.72 47.58 13.67
CA GLY A 577 11.45 47.04 13.23
C GLY A 577 11.37 46.88 11.70
N ASP A 578 12.49 46.85 11.01
CA ASP A 578 12.52 46.69 9.55
C ASP A 578 12.38 45.21 9.17
N ALA A 579 11.65 44.90 8.11
CA ALA A 579 11.58 43.57 7.50
C ALA A 579 12.25 43.61 6.11
N THR A 580 13.30 42.83 5.91
CA THR A 580 14.01 42.71 4.63
C THR A 580 13.64 41.39 3.98
N LEU A 581 12.89 41.47 2.90
CA LEU A 581 12.54 40.36 2.01
C LEU A 581 13.67 40.11 1.02
N SER A 582 13.96 38.84 0.72
CA SER A 582 14.93 38.41 -0.30
C SER A 582 14.39 37.23 -1.08
N TRP A 583 14.68 37.14 -2.37
CA TRP A 583 14.21 36.07 -3.26
C TRP A 583 15.22 35.79 -4.39
N ASP A 584 15.06 34.67 -5.08
CA ASP A 584 15.94 34.27 -6.19
C ASP A 584 15.71 35.15 -7.43
N ALA A 585 16.79 35.44 -8.15
CA ALA A 585 16.70 36.26 -9.37
C ALA A 585 16.05 35.47 -10.51
N ASN A 586 15.09 36.08 -11.21
CA ASN A 586 14.45 35.48 -12.38
C ASN A 586 14.14 36.52 -13.47
N ALA A 587 13.65 36.06 -14.62
CA ALA A 587 13.33 36.90 -15.77
C ALA A 587 11.95 37.57 -15.64
N TYR A 588 11.83 38.53 -14.74
CA TYR A 588 10.62 39.34 -14.56
C TYR A 588 10.76 40.71 -15.23
N ASP A 589 9.63 41.29 -15.68
CA ASP A 589 9.54 42.71 -16.06
C ASP A 589 9.38 43.60 -14.81
N SER A 590 8.54 43.17 -13.86
CA SER A 590 8.33 43.79 -12.55
C SER A 590 8.00 42.74 -11.49
N ILE A 591 8.10 43.10 -10.22
CA ILE A 591 7.76 42.26 -9.07
C ILE A 591 6.81 43.05 -8.17
N ASP A 592 5.67 42.46 -7.81
CA ASP A 592 4.72 43.04 -6.88
C ASP A 592 4.91 42.44 -5.48
N LEU A 593 4.81 43.30 -4.46
CA LEU A 593 4.95 42.95 -3.05
C LEU A 593 3.67 43.34 -2.31
N MET A 594 3.01 42.36 -1.71
CA MET A 594 1.85 42.54 -0.86
C MET A 594 2.21 42.24 0.60
N ARG A 595 1.60 43.00 1.51
CA ARG A 595 1.62 42.75 2.95
C ARG A 595 0.20 42.71 3.46
N ASP A 596 -0.19 41.61 4.09
CA ASP A 596 -1.54 41.33 4.59
C ASP A 596 -2.62 41.53 3.50
N GLY A 597 -2.31 41.11 2.28
CA GLY A 597 -3.18 41.22 1.11
C GLY A 597 -3.25 42.62 0.47
N ALA A 598 -2.49 43.61 0.97
CA ALA A 598 -2.40 44.95 0.39
C ALA A 598 -1.08 45.16 -0.34
N LEU A 599 -1.12 45.62 -1.59
CA LEU A 599 0.07 45.98 -2.36
C LEU A 599 0.82 47.14 -1.67
N ILE A 600 2.07 46.89 -1.29
CA ILE A 600 2.95 47.87 -0.64
C ILE A 600 3.99 48.45 -1.61
N ALA A 601 4.41 47.68 -2.62
CA ALA A 601 5.39 48.12 -3.62
C ALA A 601 5.32 47.30 -4.91
N SER A 602 5.75 47.91 -6.00
CA SER A 602 6.09 47.25 -7.27
C SER A 602 7.52 47.65 -7.64
N VAL A 603 8.42 46.68 -7.74
CA VAL A 603 9.85 46.89 -7.99
C VAL A 603 10.26 46.38 -9.38
N PRO A 604 11.37 46.85 -9.96
CA PRO A 604 11.91 46.30 -11.20
C PRO A 604 12.11 44.78 -11.12
N GLY A 605 11.84 44.04 -12.20
CA GLY A 605 11.94 42.59 -12.20
C GLY A 605 13.35 42.02 -12.01
N SER A 606 14.38 42.87 -12.08
CA SER A 606 15.76 42.52 -11.76
C SER A 606 16.10 42.58 -10.26
N ASP A 607 15.20 43.12 -9.43
CA ASP A 607 15.43 43.24 -7.99
C ASP A 607 15.28 41.87 -7.33
N THR A 608 16.08 41.63 -6.28
CA THR A 608 16.11 40.37 -5.53
C THR A 608 15.85 40.58 -4.03
N SER A 609 15.47 41.79 -3.64
CA SER A 609 15.24 42.15 -2.24
C SER A 609 14.40 43.42 -2.11
N TYR A 610 13.64 43.53 -1.02
CA TYR A 610 12.92 44.73 -0.64
C TYR A 610 12.93 44.92 0.88
N ALA A 611 13.15 46.15 1.35
CA ALA A 611 13.12 46.47 2.76
C ALA A 611 11.87 47.29 3.10
N ASP A 612 11.05 46.75 3.99
CA ASP A 612 9.88 47.39 4.57
C ASP A 612 10.25 47.96 5.95
N LEU A 613 10.19 49.28 6.08
CA LEU A 613 10.89 49.98 7.16
C LEU A 613 9.96 50.43 8.29
N GLY A 614 10.42 50.28 9.54
CA GLY A 614 9.83 50.83 10.75
C GLY A 614 8.45 50.27 11.07
N LEU A 615 8.29 48.95 10.95
CA LEU A 615 7.05 48.26 11.28
C LEU A 615 6.86 48.25 12.80
N ALA A 616 5.59 48.32 13.22
CA ALA A 616 5.25 48.08 14.61
C ALA A 616 5.40 46.58 14.92
N ASP A 617 5.66 46.26 16.19
CA ASP A 617 5.71 44.88 16.66
C ASP A 617 4.42 44.13 16.28
N GLY A 618 4.56 42.94 15.70
CA GLY A 618 3.46 42.13 15.19
C GLY A 618 3.89 41.16 14.09
N SER A 619 2.96 40.28 13.70
CA SER A 619 3.13 39.35 12.59
C SER A 619 2.53 39.91 11.31
N TYR A 620 3.26 39.79 10.20
CA TYR A 620 2.87 40.29 8.88
C TYR A 620 3.05 39.18 7.84
N THR A 621 2.06 38.98 6.97
CA THR A 621 2.18 38.02 5.87
C THR A 621 2.56 38.75 4.60
N TYR A 622 3.71 38.40 4.02
CA TYR A 622 4.17 38.93 2.74
C TYR A 622 3.90 37.95 1.62
N GLU A 623 3.42 38.45 0.49
CA GLU A 623 3.28 37.71 -0.76
C GLU A 623 4.06 38.46 -1.84
N VAL A 624 4.91 37.74 -2.57
CA VAL A 624 5.78 38.33 -3.59
C VAL A 624 5.65 37.52 -4.88
N LEU A 625 5.44 38.20 -6.00
CA LEU A 625 5.25 37.55 -7.30
C LEU A 625 5.90 38.35 -8.43
N GLY A 626 6.46 37.62 -9.40
CA GLY A 626 6.98 38.19 -10.62
C GLY A 626 5.89 38.46 -11.66
N ILE A 627 6.11 39.46 -12.51
CA ILE A 627 5.21 39.84 -13.60
C ILE A 627 6.02 39.84 -14.90
N CYS A 628 5.50 39.18 -15.94
CA CYS A 628 6.12 39.07 -17.25
C CYS A 628 5.09 39.39 -18.34
N ALA A 629 5.34 40.40 -19.16
CA ALA A 629 4.44 40.90 -20.20
C ALA A 629 3.00 41.22 -19.74
N GLY A 630 2.81 41.50 -18.44
CA GLY A 630 1.51 41.75 -17.82
C GLY A 630 0.82 40.50 -17.25
N ASN A 631 1.43 39.32 -17.37
CA ASN A 631 1.00 38.07 -16.73
C ASN A 631 1.69 37.91 -15.37
N PHE A 632 0.96 37.38 -14.40
CA PHE A 632 1.47 37.06 -13.07
C PHE A 632 2.14 35.68 -13.08
N GLY A 633 3.36 35.57 -12.54
CA GLY A 633 3.94 34.29 -12.17
C GLY A 633 3.32 33.78 -10.87
N GLY A 634 3.65 32.54 -10.48
CA GLY A 634 3.30 32.02 -9.15
C GLY A 634 3.90 32.89 -8.04
N ALA A 635 3.09 33.20 -7.02
CA ALA A 635 3.53 33.95 -5.85
C ALA A 635 4.14 33.03 -4.79
N GLU A 636 5.13 33.54 -4.06
CA GLU A 636 5.58 32.94 -2.80
C GLU A 636 5.16 33.79 -1.61
N THR A 637 4.90 33.12 -0.48
CA THR A 637 4.41 33.75 0.75
C THR A 637 5.38 33.47 1.89
N VAL A 638 5.66 34.48 2.71
CA VAL A 638 6.45 34.35 3.94
C VAL A 638 5.84 35.16 5.08
N VAL A 639 5.85 34.61 6.29
CA VAL A 639 5.42 35.33 7.50
C VAL A 639 6.63 35.98 8.15
N ALA A 640 6.53 37.29 8.42
CA ALA A 640 7.54 38.05 9.14
C ALA A 640 7.00 38.42 10.53
N ASN A 641 7.66 37.91 11.56
CA ASN A 641 7.41 38.28 12.94
C ASN A 641 8.36 39.43 13.30
N VAL A 642 7.81 40.63 13.41
CA VAL A 642 8.56 41.84 13.76
C VAL A 642 8.40 42.10 15.24
N ALA A 643 9.52 42.31 15.93
CA ALA A 643 9.53 42.92 17.25
C ALA A 643 10.73 43.86 17.39
N THR A 644 10.69 44.71 18.39
CA THR A 644 11.79 45.59 18.75
C THR A 644 12.11 45.49 20.24
N TYR A 645 13.40 45.53 20.58
CA TYR A 645 13.85 45.56 21.98
C TYR A 645 15.14 46.40 22.13
N GLY A 646 15.47 46.79 23.36
CA GLY A 646 16.54 47.73 23.68
C GLY A 646 17.94 47.11 23.77
N GLY A 647 18.11 45.83 23.42
CA GLY A 647 19.37 45.10 23.57
C GLY A 647 19.54 44.48 24.97
N GLU A 648 18.43 44.25 25.67
CA GLU A 648 18.41 43.56 26.96
C GLU A 648 19.02 42.14 26.86
N SER A 649 19.45 41.61 28.01
CA SER A 649 20.08 40.29 28.12
C SER A 649 19.08 39.15 28.32
N ASP A 650 17.86 39.51 28.71
CA ASP A 650 16.83 38.58 29.16
C ASP A 650 15.50 38.92 28.48
N VAL A 651 14.74 37.90 28.10
CA VAL A 651 13.36 38.03 27.62
C VAL A 651 12.42 37.29 28.56
N ILE A 652 11.32 37.93 28.93
CA ILE A 652 10.20 37.32 29.64
C ILE A 652 9.08 37.11 28.63
N PHE A 653 8.76 35.84 28.37
CA PHE A 653 7.60 35.44 27.60
C PHE A 653 6.43 35.26 28.58
N GLY A 654 5.69 36.35 28.78
CA GLY A 654 4.50 36.39 29.63
C GLY A 654 3.27 35.94 28.86
N VAL A 655 3.20 34.64 28.59
CA VAL A 655 2.09 34.01 27.85
C VAL A 655 1.04 33.39 28.77
N GLU A 656 1.28 33.41 30.09
CA GLU A 656 0.31 33.02 31.10
C GLU A 656 -1.02 33.79 30.96
N GLY A 657 -2.12 33.08 31.16
CA GLY A 657 -3.44 33.68 31.27
C GLY A 657 -3.59 34.47 32.57
N VAL A 658 -4.58 35.35 32.64
CA VAL A 658 -4.77 36.22 33.81
C VAL A 658 -5.37 35.45 34.98
N ASP A 659 -4.67 35.37 36.11
CA ASP A 659 -5.23 34.82 37.34
C ASP A 659 -4.83 35.55 38.66
N GLN A 660 -4.76 34.82 39.77
CA GLN A 660 -4.54 35.36 41.12
C GLN A 660 -3.06 35.45 41.49
N ILE A 661 -2.21 34.70 40.78
CA ILE A 661 -0.76 34.74 40.85
C ILE A 661 -0.27 35.38 39.55
N ASP A 662 0.68 36.29 39.66
CA ASP A 662 1.22 37.03 38.52
C ASP A 662 2.72 36.73 38.49
N SER A 663 3.08 35.63 37.84
CA SER A 663 4.48 35.18 37.75
C SER A 663 5.31 36.18 36.96
N VAL A 664 4.74 36.77 35.91
CA VAL A 664 5.41 37.83 35.13
C VAL A 664 5.79 39.00 36.04
N ALA A 665 4.86 39.55 36.83
CA ALA A 665 5.16 40.68 37.71
C ALA A 665 6.12 40.29 38.84
N ALA A 666 5.98 39.09 39.40
CA ALA A 666 6.87 38.60 40.45
C ALA A 666 8.31 38.43 39.95
N LEU A 667 8.47 37.83 38.77
CA LEU A 667 9.78 37.64 38.14
C LEU A 667 10.38 38.98 37.70
N GLN A 668 9.62 39.89 37.09
CA GLN A 668 10.09 41.23 36.76
C GLN A 668 10.68 41.94 37.99
N ALA A 669 9.96 41.91 39.11
CA ALA A 669 10.43 42.50 40.36
C ALA A 669 11.71 41.84 40.89
N ALA A 670 11.81 40.50 40.78
CA ALA A 670 12.97 39.74 41.23
C ALA A 670 14.20 39.95 40.33
N LEU A 671 14.02 40.03 39.01
CA LEU A 671 15.08 40.35 38.05
C LEU A 671 15.58 41.79 38.23
N ASP A 672 14.66 42.75 38.42
CA ASP A 672 15.00 44.14 38.72
C ASP A 672 15.82 44.26 40.02
N ALA A 673 15.44 43.50 41.06
CA ALA A 673 16.16 43.46 42.34
C ALA A 673 17.57 42.87 42.21
N ASN A 674 17.75 41.94 41.27
CA ASN A 674 19.04 41.34 40.92
C ASN A 674 19.81 42.11 39.84
N GLY A 675 19.31 43.27 39.40
CA GLY A 675 19.99 44.13 38.43
C GLY A 675 20.03 43.59 37.00
N ILE A 676 19.11 42.67 36.67
CA ILE A 676 18.98 42.08 35.34
C ILE A 676 18.09 42.96 34.47
N THR A 677 18.58 43.32 33.28
CA THR A 677 17.79 44.04 32.28
C THR A 677 17.02 43.06 31.41
N HIS A 678 15.70 43.26 31.30
CA HIS A 678 14.81 42.37 30.56
C HIS A 678 13.85 43.12 29.65
N VAL A 679 13.43 42.45 28.58
CA VAL A 679 12.26 42.82 27.77
C VAL A 679 11.13 41.84 28.06
N THR A 680 9.88 42.31 28.08
CA THR A 680 8.71 41.46 28.28
C THR A 680 7.83 41.50 27.05
N THR A 681 7.35 40.33 26.63
CA THR A 681 6.45 40.15 25.50
C THR A 681 5.30 39.22 25.87
N THR A 682 4.15 39.43 25.25
CA THR A 682 2.97 38.54 25.35
C THR A 682 2.86 37.60 24.14
N LEU A 683 3.82 37.68 23.21
CA LEU A 683 3.93 36.76 22.07
C LEU A 683 4.75 35.54 22.46
N GLY A 684 4.48 34.38 21.86
CA GLY A 684 5.29 33.17 22.06
C GLY A 684 6.71 33.30 21.46
N PRO A 685 7.65 32.42 21.84
CA PRO A 685 9.01 32.39 21.29
C PRO A 685 9.10 32.40 19.77
N ALA A 686 8.22 31.68 19.07
CA ALA A 686 8.21 31.66 17.60
C ALA A 686 7.65 32.97 17.00
N GLU A 687 6.69 33.57 17.69
CA GLU A 687 5.98 34.77 17.23
C GLU A 687 6.70 36.08 17.55
N TRP A 688 7.60 36.11 18.53
CA TRP A 688 8.28 37.33 18.91
C TRP A 688 9.32 37.77 17.87
N GLY A 689 9.85 36.87 17.04
CA GLY A 689 10.70 37.21 15.89
C GLY A 689 12.11 37.72 16.21
N CYS A 690 12.37 38.13 17.45
CA CYS A 690 13.68 38.57 17.95
C CYS A 690 14.37 37.58 18.88
N PHE A 691 13.75 36.42 19.08
CA PHE A 691 14.34 35.37 19.89
C PHE A 691 15.53 34.73 19.16
N GLY A 692 16.63 34.49 19.90
CA GLY A 692 17.91 34.11 19.28
C GLY A 692 18.72 35.30 18.73
N SER A 693 18.25 36.54 18.91
CA SER A 693 19.10 37.72 18.75
C SER A 693 20.29 37.63 19.72
N GLY A 694 21.50 37.91 19.23
CA GLY A 694 22.74 37.59 19.95
C GLY A 694 22.98 38.32 21.28
N THR A 695 22.07 39.20 21.75
CA THR A 695 22.17 39.78 23.09
C THR A 695 21.35 39.02 24.14
N ILE A 696 20.32 38.28 23.72
CA ILE A 696 19.48 37.50 24.64
C ILE A 696 20.28 36.26 25.05
N THR A 697 20.54 36.17 26.35
CA THR A 697 21.28 35.07 26.98
C THR A 697 20.39 34.21 27.86
N ARG A 698 19.22 34.70 28.25
CA ARG A 698 18.22 33.98 29.06
C ARG A 698 16.81 34.24 28.56
N ALA A 699 16.02 33.17 28.50
CA ALA A 699 14.58 33.23 28.26
C ALA A 699 13.83 32.74 29.50
N TRP A 700 12.81 33.48 29.89
CA TRP A 700 11.94 33.17 31.02
C TRP A 700 10.52 32.93 30.50
N MET A 701 10.12 31.66 30.40
CA MET A 701 8.82 31.22 29.92
C MET A 701 7.82 31.14 31.07
N MET A 702 6.96 32.15 31.19
CA MET A 702 5.85 32.16 32.15
C MET A 702 4.60 31.67 31.44
N THR A 703 4.26 30.39 31.58
CA THR A 703 3.10 29.82 30.90
C THR A 703 1.91 29.57 31.81
N GLY A 704 2.07 29.73 33.12
CA GLY A 704 1.00 29.56 34.11
C GLY A 704 0.57 28.11 34.34
N THR A 705 -0.45 27.93 35.17
CA THR A 705 -1.08 26.63 35.47
C THR A 705 -2.55 26.58 35.04
N TRP A 706 -3.09 25.35 34.90
CA TRP A 706 -4.49 25.16 34.56
C TRP A 706 -5.41 25.88 35.57
N PRO A 707 -6.50 26.56 35.13
CA PRO A 707 -7.07 26.59 33.77
C PRO A 707 -6.62 27.75 32.89
N ASN A 708 -5.63 28.53 33.31
CA ASN A 708 -5.18 29.72 32.60
C ASN A 708 -3.78 29.53 32.00
N ASP A 709 -3.36 28.29 31.82
CA ASP A 709 -2.08 27.95 31.24
C ASP A 709 -2.04 28.24 29.73
N TYR A 710 -0.83 28.49 29.26
CA TYR A 710 -0.46 28.49 27.86
C TYR A 710 0.38 27.27 27.56
N ARG A 711 -0.06 26.49 26.59
CA ARG A 711 0.72 25.36 26.11
C ARG A 711 1.50 25.77 24.88
N ILE A 712 2.82 25.63 24.94
CA ILE A 712 3.70 25.96 23.81
C ILE A 712 3.32 25.15 22.57
N THR A 713 3.44 25.79 21.41
CA THR A 713 3.23 25.14 20.11
C THR A 713 4.49 24.41 19.65
N ASP A 714 4.38 23.57 18.62
CA ASP A 714 5.56 22.95 17.97
C ASP A 714 6.58 24.01 17.48
N ALA A 715 6.08 25.16 17.01
CA ALA A 715 6.91 26.26 16.55
C ALA A 715 7.67 26.92 17.71
N ASP A 716 7.01 27.13 18.85
CA ASP A 716 7.65 27.68 20.05
C ASP A 716 8.72 26.73 20.59
N GLY A 717 8.42 25.43 20.63
CA GLY A 717 9.39 24.40 21.01
C GLY A 717 10.61 24.37 20.08
N ALA A 718 10.42 24.53 18.77
CA ALA A 718 11.52 24.65 17.82
C ALA A 718 12.37 25.93 18.05
N ALA A 719 11.74 27.05 18.36
CA ALA A 719 12.43 28.30 18.66
C ALA A 719 13.24 28.21 19.97
N LEU A 720 12.67 27.62 21.02
CA LEU A 720 13.35 27.35 22.30
C LEU A 720 14.54 26.40 22.14
N ALA A 721 14.35 25.28 21.42
CA ALA A 721 15.43 24.33 21.13
C ALA A 721 16.60 25.01 20.39
N THR A 722 16.29 25.78 19.34
CA THR A 722 17.29 26.52 18.56
C THR A 722 18.04 27.55 19.43
N ALA A 723 17.34 28.22 20.34
CA ALA A 723 17.97 29.17 21.26
C ALA A 723 18.91 28.46 22.24
N VAL A 724 18.48 27.33 22.81
CA VAL A 724 19.33 26.50 23.69
C VAL A 724 20.58 26.03 22.96
N GLU A 725 20.46 25.50 21.74
CA GLU A 725 21.60 25.06 20.93
C GLU A 725 22.60 26.19 20.63
N ASN A 726 22.13 27.44 20.60
CA ASN A 726 22.95 28.64 20.43
C ASN A 726 23.47 29.25 21.74
N GLY A 727 23.23 28.60 22.88
CA GLY A 727 23.75 28.98 24.19
C GLY A 727 22.82 29.86 25.04
N THR A 728 21.58 30.08 24.61
CA THR A 728 20.58 30.79 25.42
C THR A 728 20.00 29.84 26.47
N SER A 729 20.12 30.19 27.74
CA SER A 729 19.55 29.40 28.83
C SER A 729 18.04 29.65 28.96
N VAL A 730 17.26 28.63 29.33
CA VAL A 730 15.80 28.72 29.40
C VAL A 730 15.29 28.34 30.79
N TYR A 731 14.48 29.20 31.38
CA TYR A 731 13.61 28.85 32.49
C TYR A 731 12.19 28.66 31.95
N MET A 732 11.51 27.60 32.37
CA MET A 732 10.11 27.35 32.06
C MET A 732 9.33 26.90 33.29
N GLU A 733 8.22 27.59 33.53
CA GLU A 733 7.16 27.12 34.42
C GLU A 733 5.93 26.71 33.61
N ALA A 734 5.35 25.54 33.92
CA ALA A 734 4.12 25.08 33.27
C ALA A 734 3.35 24.00 34.05
N GLY A 735 2.10 24.26 34.43
CA GLY A 735 1.28 23.33 35.21
C GLY A 735 0.75 22.08 34.47
N ASP A 736 0.70 22.14 33.13
CA ASP A 736 0.04 21.10 32.32
C ASP A 736 0.75 20.84 30.98
N HIS A 737 2.04 21.18 30.92
CA HIS A 737 2.83 21.00 29.71
C HIS A 737 3.28 19.55 29.55
N TRP A 738 3.65 18.89 30.65
CA TRP A 738 4.32 17.58 30.64
C TRP A 738 3.35 16.42 30.92
N GLY A 739 2.33 16.61 31.75
CA GLY A 739 1.48 15.53 32.25
C GLY A 739 0.20 15.27 31.44
N PHE A 740 -0.54 16.30 31.02
CA PHE A 740 -1.81 16.14 30.30
C PHE A 740 -1.67 16.23 28.77
N VAL A 741 -1.85 15.09 28.10
CA VAL A 741 -1.87 15.00 26.63
C VAL A 741 -0.59 15.57 26.01
N HIS A 742 0.55 15.56 26.71
CA HIS A 742 1.82 16.22 26.37
C HIS A 742 2.15 16.31 24.86
N LEU A 743 2.48 17.53 24.39
CA LEU A 743 2.86 17.80 23.01
C LEU A 743 4.37 17.75 22.99
N ILE A 744 4.90 16.67 22.42
CA ILE A 744 6.35 16.50 22.28
C ILE A 744 6.83 17.45 21.19
N THR A 745 7.66 18.41 21.57
CA THR A 745 8.29 19.39 20.70
C THR A 745 9.81 19.13 20.57
N ALA A 746 10.52 19.99 19.83
CA ALA A 746 11.98 19.92 19.79
C ALA A 746 12.65 20.31 21.13
N TYR A 747 11.98 21.12 21.96
CA TYR A 747 12.53 21.61 23.23
C TYR A 747 12.66 20.51 24.29
N ASP A 748 11.87 19.44 24.19
CA ASP A 748 11.91 18.26 25.07
C ASP A 748 13.26 17.53 25.09
N ASN A 749 14.14 17.77 24.10
CA ASN A 749 15.51 17.25 24.14
C ASN A 749 16.42 18.03 25.11
N TYR A 750 15.96 19.19 25.57
CA TYR A 750 16.72 20.17 26.32
C TYR A 750 16.07 20.56 27.65
N ASP A 751 14.82 20.17 27.92
CA ASP A 751 14.08 20.56 29.13
C ASP A 751 14.50 19.77 30.39
N GLY A 752 15.28 18.70 30.24
CA GLY A 752 15.78 17.86 31.31
C GLY A 752 14.78 16.83 31.87
N VAL A 753 13.55 16.79 31.35
CA VAL A 753 12.49 15.92 31.85
C VAL A 753 12.58 14.52 31.20
N ASP A 754 12.41 13.46 32.00
CA ASP A 754 12.51 12.08 31.52
C ASP A 754 11.30 11.69 30.66
N GLN A 755 11.50 11.62 29.34
CA GLN A 755 10.48 11.17 28.40
C GLN A 755 10.28 9.63 28.42
N GLY A 756 11.24 8.88 28.96
CA GLY A 756 11.19 7.42 29.10
C GLY A 756 10.37 6.95 30.32
N VAL A 757 10.20 7.82 31.32
CA VAL A 757 9.25 7.67 32.43
C VAL A 757 8.23 8.79 32.30
N PRO A 758 7.13 8.56 31.56
CA PRO A 758 6.20 9.62 31.19
C PRO A 758 5.79 10.44 32.42
N PRO A 759 5.86 11.78 32.34
CA PRO A 759 5.33 12.64 33.39
C PRO A 759 3.89 12.27 33.69
N VAL A 760 3.50 12.39 34.97
CA VAL A 760 2.14 12.09 35.39
C VAL A 760 1.37 13.39 35.43
N ASP A 761 0.25 13.42 34.69
CA ASP A 761 -0.80 14.43 34.81
C ASP A 761 -1.05 14.77 36.28
N GLY A 762 -0.82 16.05 36.59
CA GLY A 762 -0.74 16.56 37.94
C GLY A 762 -2.01 16.42 38.77
N ASP A 763 -1.90 16.81 40.04
CA ASP A 763 -3.06 17.08 40.87
C ASP A 763 -2.88 18.42 41.62
N ASP A 764 -3.94 18.85 42.30
CA ASP A 764 -3.97 20.10 43.09
C ASP A 764 -3.38 19.91 44.50
N SER A 765 -2.51 18.91 44.70
CA SER A 765 -1.98 18.61 46.03
C SER A 765 -0.71 19.37 46.41
N PHE A 766 -0.05 20.00 45.43
CA PHE A 766 1.20 20.71 45.62
C PHE A 766 0.97 21.98 46.45
N LEU A 767 1.28 21.92 47.75
CA LEU A 767 1.04 23.04 48.69
C LEU A 767 2.30 23.41 49.48
N SER A 768 3.30 22.53 49.47
CA SER A 768 4.58 22.75 50.13
C SER A 768 5.66 21.96 49.41
N MET A 769 6.83 22.59 49.26
CA MET A 769 7.91 22.08 48.45
C MET A 769 9.18 21.86 49.28
N ASN A 770 9.88 20.77 49.00
CA ASN A 770 11.22 20.51 49.45
C ASN A 770 12.20 20.77 48.30
N GLY A 771 13.17 21.64 48.54
CA GLY A 771 14.24 21.88 47.59
C GLY A 771 15.30 20.79 47.67
N ALA A 772 16.11 20.69 46.63
CA ALA A 772 17.22 19.74 46.54
C ALA A 772 18.46 20.41 45.94
N ASP A 773 19.62 19.83 46.26
CA ASP A 773 20.86 20.14 45.60
C ASP A 773 20.94 19.33 44.31
N SER A 774 21.05 20.03 43.17
CA SER A 774 21.19 19.39 41.87
C SER A 774 22.50 18.62 41.73
N GLY A 775 23.56 19.01 42.47
CA GLY A 775 24.93 18.56 42.25
C GLY A 775 25.61 19.18 41.03
N PHE A 776 24.93 20.12 40.34
CA PHE A 776 25.40 20.75 39.11
C PHE A 776 25.42 22.29 39.19
N GLY A 777 25.48 22.85 40.41
CA GLY A 777 25.62 24.29 40.63
C GLY A 777 24.33 25.04 40.97
N LEU A 778 23.18 24.35 40.99
CA LEU A 778 21.94 24.87 41.56
C LEU A 778 21.58 24.11 42.84
N ASP A 779 21.65 24.78 43.99
CA ASP A 779 21.24 24.24 45.29
C ASP A 779 20.03 25.02 45.83
N THR A 780 18.96 24.28 46.10
CA THR A 780 17.72 24.79 46.73
C THR A 780 17.39 24.04 48.02
N SER A 781 18.28 23.15 48.49
CA SER A 781 18.02 22.25 49.62
C SER A 781 17.70 22.97 50.92
N ASP A 782 18.29 24.15 51.14
CA ASP A 782 18.04 25.02 52.29
C ASP A 782 16.65 25.69 52.27
N LEU A 783 15.97 25.69 51.11
CA LEU A 783 14.61 26.21 50.92
C LEU A 783 13.51 25.16 51.20
N SER A 784 13.88 24.00 51.75
CA SER A 784 12.93 22.93 52.06
C SER A 784 11.86 23.32 53.09
N GLY A 785 10.63 22.88 52.86
CA GLY A 785 9.46 23.22 53.69
C GLY A 785 8.85 24.57 53.36
N THR A 786 9.18 25.15 52.20
CA THR A 786 8.55 26.37 51.70
C THR A 786 7.10 26.08 51.30
N ALA A 787 6.20 27.05 51.51
CA ALA A 787 4.82 26.96 51.07
C ALA A 787 4.70 27.34 49.58
N TYR A 788 3.81 26.67 48.86
CA TYR A 788 3.36 27.11 47.53
C TYR A 788 1.97 27.73 47.65
N ASN A 789 1.80 28.94 47.10
CA ASN A 789 0.52 29.63 47.04
C ASN A 789 -0.07 29.43 45.64
N GLN A 790 -1.07 28.56 45.56
CA GLN A 790 -1.75 28.25 44.30
C GLN A 790 -2.52 29.43 43.71
N ALA A 791 -2.50 29.56 42.38
CA ALA A 791 -3.31 30.51 41.62
C ALA A 791 -4.80 30.27 41.74
N SER A 792 -5.22 29.00 41.80
CA SER A 792 -6.62 28.63 41.98
C SER A 792 -6.75 27.35 42.81
N ALA A 793 -6.66 27.50 44.13
CA ALA A 793 -6.82 26.39 45.07
C ALA A 793 -8.05 25.52 44.76
N GLY A 794 -7.84 24.22 44.57
CA GLY A 794 -8.86 23.26 44.16
C GLY A 794 -8.74 22.81 42.71
N ILE A 795 -8.04 23.57 41.87
CA ILE A 795 -7.93 23.37 40.42
C ILE A 795 -6.57 23.85 39.85
N ASP A 796 -5.54 24.00 40.67
CA ASP A 796 -4.19 24.41 40.25
C ASP A 796 -3.30 23.16 40.14
N TYR A 797 -3.21 22.61 38.94
CA TYR A 797 -2.60 21.31 38.68
C TYR A 797 -1.09 21.47 38.48
N THR A 798 -0.31 20.67 39.22
CA THR A 798 1.15 20.59 39.12
C THR A 798 1.55 19.20 38.62
N ASP A 799 2.13 19.12 37.44
CA ASP A 799 2.67 17.90 36.83
C ASP A 799 3.76 17.26 37.70
N GLN A 800 3.77 15.93 37.71
CA GLN A 800 4.81 15.15 38.36
C GLN A 800 5.91 14.83 37.35
N ILE A 801 7.02 15.57 37.42
CA ILE A 801 8.14 15.48 36.48
C ILE A 801 9.36 14.84 37.14
N ASN A 802 10.05 13.99 36.38
CA ASN A 802 11.28 13.31 36.80
C ASN A 802 12.47 13.81 35.95
N PRO A 803 13.67 13.94 36.54
CA PRO A 803 14.86 14.25 35.76
C PRO A 803 15.27 13.08 34.86
N LEU A 804 15.73 13.38 33.65
CA LEU A 804 16.17 12.41 32.65
C LEU A 804 17.31 11.51 33.14
N ALA A 805 17.15 10.18 32.98
CA ALA A 805 18.18 9.19 33.30
C ALA A 805 18.96 8.70 32.07
N GLY A 806 20.14 9.29 31.81
CA GLY A 806 21.12 8.79 30.84
C GLY A 806 20.88 9.19 29.36
N ALA A 807 21.87 8.85 28.52
CA ALA A 807 22.02 9.00 27.05
C ALA A 807 21.73 10.35 26.35
N ALA A 808 20.90 11.28 26.86
CA ALA A 808 20.79 12.64 26.31
C ALA A 808 21.64 13.67 27.09
N GLY A 809 22.23 13.27 28.22
CA GLY A 809 23.20 14.01 29.04
C GLY A 809 23.13 13.55 30.50
N PRO A 810 24.25 13.42 31.25
CA PRO A 810 24.22 12.90 32.62
C PRO A 810 23.88 13.96 33.70
N ASN A 811 23.62 15.22 33.32
CA ASN A 811 23.62 16.36 34.24
C ASN A 811 22.22 16.95 34.52
N ALA A 812 21.18 16.13 34.49
CA ALA A 812 19.82 16.51 34.90
C ALA A 812 19.55 16.03 36.32
N SER A 813 18.96 16.89 37.16
CA SER A 813 18.67 16.57 38.56
C SER A 813 17.40 17.24 39.06
N GLN A 814 16.74 16.58 40.01
CA GLN A 814 15.56 17.14 40.67
C GLN A 814 15.98 18.30 41.58
N ILE A 815 15.30 19.43 41.48
CA ILE A 815 15.48 20.60 42.35
C ILE A 815 14.27 20.87 43.24
N TRP A 816 13.07 20.42 42.86
CA TRP A 816 11.86 20.57 43.67
C TRP A 816 11.08 19.28 43.77
N THR A 817 10.61 18.97 44.97
CA THR A 817 9.71 17.84 45.25
C THR A 817 8.56 18.27 46.16
N ASP A 818 7.41 17.60 46.02
CA ASP A 818 6.30 17.80 46.96
C ASP A 818 6.68 17.33 48.36
N ALA A 819 6.40 18.15 49.37
CA ALA A 819 6.85 17.86 50.74
C ALA A 819 6.06 16.74 51.43
N VAL A 820 4.91 16.33 50.88
CA VAL A 820 3.99 15.34 51.50
C VAL A 820 4.01 14.01 50.75
N GLN A 821 3.84 14.06 49.44
CA GLN A 821 3.74 12.96 48.50
C GLN A 821 5.09 12.59 47.86
N ALA A 822 6.09 13.48 47.92
CA ALA A 822 7.46 13.25 47.46
C ALA A 822 7.61 12.97 45.95
N TYR A 823 6.69 13.43 45.11
CA TYR A 823 6.88 13.46 43.66
C TYR A 823 7.72 14.69 43.26
N GLY A 824 8.38 14.60 42.10
CA GLY A 824 9.17 15.70 41.53
C GLY A 824 8.30 16.76 40.86
N ALA A 825 8.66 18.03 41.02
CA ALA A 825 7.92 19.18 40.47
C ALA A 825 8.83 20.22 39.81
N GLY A 826 10.15 19.99 39.80
CA GLY A 826 11.14 20.90 39.21
C GLY A 826 12.48 20.21 38.94
N VAL A 827 13.01 20.39 37.74
CA VAL A 827 14.24 19.79 37.22
C VAL A 827 15.20 20.89 36.76
N PHE A 828 16.48 20.69 37.04
CA PHE A 828 17.56 21.47 36.45
C PHE A 828 18.39 20.59 35.52
N TYR A 829 18.71 21.11 34.34
CA TYR A 829 19.59 20.44 33.40
C TYR A 829 20.77 21.36 33.03
N ALA A 830 21.95 20.98 33.52
CA ALA A 830 23.23 21.59 33.12
C ALA A 830 23.70 20.99 31.80
N THR A 831 23.24 21.57 30.70
CA THR A 831 23.52 21.09 29.34
C THR A 831 25.01 21.17 28.99
N ASP A 832 25.46 20.33 28.06
CA ASP A 832 26.83 20.38 27.57
C ASP A 832 27.05 21.61 26.67
N ALA A 833 28.16 22.33 26.88
CA ALA A 833 28.53 23.45 26.02
C ALA A 833 28.64 23.01 24.54
N PRO A 834 28.09 23.79 23.58
CA PRO A 834 27.72 25.21 23.69
C PRO A 834 26.28 25.49 24.15
N ASN A 835 25.51 24.48 24.56
CA ASN A 835 24.09 24.66 24.84
C ASN A 835 23.84 25.47 26.12
N GLY A 836 22.72 26.18 26.15
CA GLY A 836 22.24 26.92 27.33
C GLY A 836 21.55 26.00 28.34
N ASN A 837 21.79 26.24 29.62
CA ASN A 837 21.20 25.44 30.69
C ASN A 837 19.69 25.65 30.78
N THR A 838 18.97 24.66 31.29
CA THR A 838 17.51 24.76 31.44
C THR A 838 17.03 24.46 32.86
N ILE A 839 15.98 25.18 33.27
CA ILE A 839 15.21 24.90 34.48
C ILE A 839 13.76 24.71 34.04
N SER A 840 13.19 23.56 34.39
CA SER A 840 11.82 23.16 34.05
C SER A 840 11.08 22.86 35.33
N GLN A 841 10.01 23.60 35.63
CA GLN A 841 9.20 23.38 36.82
C GLN A 841 7.72 23.44 36.51
N SER A 842 6.92 22.68 37.26
CA SER A 842 5.48 22.59 36.99
C SER A 842 4.60 23.51 37.84
N TRP A 843 5.23 24.41 38.59
CA TRP A 843 4.55 25.33 39.48
C TRP A 843 5.00 26.77 39.15
N GLU A 844 4.15 27.74 39.47
CA GLU A 844 4.33 29.15 39.12
C GLU A 844 5.29 29.87 40.06
N PHE A 845 6.29 30.57 39.51
CA PHE A 845 7.25 31.37 40.28
C PHE A 845 6.57 32.35 41.23
N GLY A 846 5.49 33.00 40.77
CA GLY A 846 4.68 33.93 41.55
C GLY A 846 4.07 33.28 42.81
N GLY A 847 3.85 31.97 42.80
CA GLY A 847 3.31 31.20 43.92
C GLY A 847 4.34 30.83 44.99
N PHE A 848 5.65 31.01 44.74
CA PHE A 848 6.71 30.67 45.70
C PHE A 848 6.56 31.47 47.01
N GLY A 849 6.35 30.78 48.14
CA GLY A 849 6.15 31.43 49.44
C GLY A 849 7.41 31.90 50.17
N GLY A 850 8.60 31.66 49.59
CA GLY A 850 9.90 32.10 50.12
C GLY A 850 10.33 33.47 49.59
N ASP A 851 11.63 33.77 49.66
CA ASP A 851 12.20 34.99 49.08
C ASP A 851 12.41 34.79 47.56
N GLN A 852 11.51 35.35 46.76
CA GLN A 852 11.58 35.29 45.29
C GLN A 852 12.85 35.96 44.73
N ASN A 853 13.42 36.96 45.41
CA ASN A 853 14.65 37.59 44.93
C ASN A 853 15.85 36.65 45.07
N ASP A 854 15.90 35.91 46.20
CA ASP A 854 16.93 34.89 46.44
C ASP A 854 16.80 33.74 45.45
N LEU A 855 15.57 33.25 45.23
CA LEU A 855 15.34 32.18 44.26
C LEU A 855 15.74 32.60 42.84
N ALA A 856 15.33 33.79 42.41
CA ALA A 856 15.75 34.32 41.11
C ALA A 856 17.27 34.46 41.00
N ALA A 857 17.97 34.90 42.06
CA ALA A 857 19.43 34.99 42.07
C ALA A 857 20.10 33.63 41.81
N ARG A 858 19.58 32.56 42.43
CA ARG A 858 20.05 31.18 42.22
C ARG A 858 19.78 30.71 40.79
N TYR A 859 18.59 30.98 40.26
CA TYR A 859 18.24 30.62 38.89
C TYR A 859 19.08 31.38 37.86
N ILE A 860 19.25 32.70 38.00
CA ILE A 860 20.13 33.51 37.15
C ILE A 860 21.53 32.90 37.10
N ALA A 861 22.04 32.47 38.26
CA ALA A 861 23.37 31.92 38.34
C ALA A 861 23.50 30.54 37.67
N ALA A 862 22.55 29.64 37.93
CA ALA A 862 22.50 28.33 37.29
C ALA A 862 22.35 28.42 35.77
N LEU A 863 21.65 29.45 35.28
CA LEU A 863 21.43 29.73 33.86
C LEU A 863 22.58 30.54 33.21
N GLY A 864 23.75 30.61 33.84
CA GLY A 864 24.97 31.19 33.26
C GLY A 864 25.10 32.72 33.38
N GLY A 865 24.35 33.35 34.29
CA GLY A 865 24.25 34.81 34.45
C GLY A 865 25.13 35.46 35.52
N GLY A 866 26.14 34.77 36.05
CA GLY A 866 26.99 35.23 37.17
C GLY A 866 26.93 34.23 38.31
N SER A 867 27.97 34.15 39.15
CA SER A 867 27.98 33.19 40.27
C SER A 867 26.77 33.41 41.19
N PRO A 868 26.18 32.34 41.77
CA PRO A 868 25.18 32.52 42.81
C PRO A 868 25.82 33.34 43.93
N PRO A 869 25.12 34.29 44.55
CA PRO A 869 25.62 34.89 45.78
C PRO A 869 25.71 33.77 46.82
N GLY A 870 26.91 33.18 47.02
CA GLY A 870 27.14 32.29 48.17
C GLY A 870 28.07 31.08 48.05
N THR A 871 28.60 30.66 46.89
CA THR A 871 29.40 29.39 46.83
C THR A 871 30.88 29.53 46.44
N GLY A 872 31.37 30.76 46.21
CA GLY A 872 32.79 30.99 45.94
C GLY A 872 33.60 31.30 47.21
N PHE A 873 34.84 30.85 47.27
CA PHE A 873 35.83 31.30 48.25
C PHE A 873 37.15 31.68 47.57
N GLN A 874 38.08 32.27 48.34
CA GLN A 874 39.46 32.47 47.91
C GLN A 874 40.39 31.67 48.82
N ARG A 875 41.13 30.72 48.25
CA ARG A 875 42.04 29.86 49.01
C ARG A 875 43.16 30.68 49.63
N GLY A 876 43.31 30.57 50.95
CA GLY A 876 44.27 31.36 51.73
C GLY A 876 43.70 32.59 52.43
N ASP A 877 42.48 33.05 52.12
CA ASP A 877 41.80 34.11 52.89
C ASP A 877 41.12 33.53 54.14
N CYS A 878 41.94 33.07 55.08
CA CYS A 878 41.49 32.34 56.26
C CYS A 878 40.59 33.18 57.19
N ASN A 879 40.71 34.51 57.17
CA ASN A 879 39.90 35.39 58.01
C ASN A 879 38.63 35.93 57.31
N GLY A 880 38.48 35.65 56.00
CA GLY A 880 37.31 36.01 55.19
C GLY A 880 37.18 37.49 54.90
N ASP A 881 38.28 38.26 54.88
CA ASP A 881 38.27 39.71 54.64
C ASP A 881 38.44 40.11 53.17
N GLY A 882 38.58 39.12 52.29
CA GLY A 882 38.72 39.26 50.84
C GLY A 882 40.14 39.55 50.39
N SER A 883 41.16 39.39 51.24
CA SER A 883 42.54 39.71 50.91
C SER A 883 43.56 38.72 51.50
N PHE A 884 44.23 37.94 50.65
CA PHE A 884 45.33 37.07 51.11
C PHE A 884 46.56 37.84 51.59
N ASN A 885 46.83 37.81 52.90
CA ASN A 885 47.94 38.47 53.55
C ASN A 885 48.40 37.76 54.84
N ILE A 886 49.27 38.39 55.64
CA ILE A 886 49.81 37.77 56.85
C ILE A 886 48.75 37.62 57.96
N ALA A 887 47.68 38.43 57.93
CA ALA A 887 46.60 38.37 58.90
C ALA A 887 45.87 37.02 58.85
N ASP A 888 45.70 36.45 57.66
CA ASP A 888 45.09 35.14 57.43
C ASP A 888 45.85 34.03 58.12
N LEU A 889 47.17 34.03 57.98
CA LEU A 889 48.00 32.98 58.54
C LEU A 889 48.19 33.15 60.05
N ILE A 890 48.12 34.39 60.56
CA ILE A 890 48.01 34.63 62.00
C ILE A 890 46.69 34.09 62.54
N PHE A 891 45.59 34.31 61.81
CA PHE A 891 44.25 33.83 62.17
C PHE A 891 44.22 32.29 62.18
N LEU A 892 44.71 31.64 61.13
CA LEU A 892 44.84 30.19 61.02
C LEU A 892 45.73 29.60 62.13
N LEU A 893 46.91 30.18 62.39
CA LEU A 893 47.79 29.72 63.48
C LEU A 893 47.17 29.93 64.87
N ALA A 894 46.36 30.99 65.04
CA ALA A 894 45.64 31.22 66.28
C ALA A 894 44.55 30.16 66.50
N ALA A 895 43.83 29.78 65.44
CA ALA A 895 42.86 28.67 65.48
C ALA A 895 43.55 27.33 65.85
N LEU A 896 44.69 27.03 65.21
CA LEU A 896 45.40 25.76 65.41
C LEU A 896 46.09 25.64 66.79
N PHE A 897 46.63 26.73 67.34
CA PHE A 897 47.53 26.65 68.50
C PHE A 897 47.14 27.51 69.71
N SER A 898 46.21 28.45 69.55
CA SER A 898 45.92 29.47 70.58
C SER A 898 44.43 29.55 70.96
N SER A 899 43.63 28.55 70.59
CA SER A 899 42.17 28.55 70.83
C SER A 899 41.45 29.77 70.24
N GLY A 900 41.97 30.32 69.14
CA GLY A 900 41.26 31.31 68.34
C GLY A 900 40.05 30.69 67.64
N PRO A 901 39.10 31.50 67.16
CA PRO A 901 38.02 31.01 66.30
C PRO A 901 38.63 30.41 65.02
N GLY A 902 38.09 29.28 64.57
CA GLY A 902 38.34 28.80 63.20
C GLY A 902 37.54 29.64 62.21
N GLY A 903 38.03 29.75 60.97
CA GLY A 903 37.27 30.41 59.91
C GLY A 903 36.07 29.55 59.51
N ASP A 904 34.99 30.21 59.07
CA ASP A 904 33.73 29.54 58.69
C ASP A 904 33.80 28.87 57.29
N CYS A 905 34.94 29.02 56.60
CA CYS A 905 35.23 28.38 55.32
C CYS A 905 36.46 27.49 55.46
N GLY A 906 36.24 26.18 55.47
CA GLY A 906 37.27 25.15 55.61
C GLY A 906 38.25 25.16 54.44
N ASP A 907 37.75 25.30 53.22
CA ASP A 907 38.58 25.28 52.01
C ASP A 907 39.49 26.52 51.92
N ALA A 908 39.05 27.68 52.43
CA ALA A 908 39.91 28.86 52.55
C ALA A 908 41.06 28.66 53.55
N ASN A 909 40.89 27.75 54.53
CA ASN A 909 41.88 27.43 55.55
C ASN A 909 42.85 26.32 55.15
N ASP A 910 42.52 25.52 54.12
CA ASP A 910 43.41 24.55 53.49
C ASP A 910 44.22 25.23 52.37
N VAL A 911 45.33 25.85 52.75
CA VAL A 911 46.12 26.72 51.87
C VAL A 911 46.94 25.91 50.87
N ASN A 912 47.25 24.65 51.16
CA ASN A 912 48.00 23.77 50.27
C ASN A 912 47.19 22.67 49.61
N ASP A 913 45.86 22.70 49.76
CA ASP A 913 44.91 21.88 49.02
C ASP A 913 45.18 20.38 49.23
N ASP A 914 45.39 19.97 50.49
CA ASP A 914 45.70 18.57 50.85
C ASP A 914 44.59 17.84 51.62
N GLY A 915 43.43 18.48 51.74
CA GLY A 915 42.23 18.03 52.44
C GLY A 915 42.36 18.03 53.96
N ASN A 916 43.36 18.72 54.54
CA ASN A 916 43.58 18.75 55.99
C ASN A 916 44.10 20.09 56.50
N ILE A 917 43.26 20.83 57.24
CA ILE A 917 43.69 22.06 57.90
C ILE A 917 44.67 21.79 59.05
N ASN A 918 45.95 22.09 58.84
CA ASN A 918 47.04 21.87 59.79
C ASN A 918 48.18 22.92 59.65
N ILE A 919 49.36 22.63 60.23
CA ILE A 919 50.49 23.57 60.19
C ILE A 919 51.11 23.70 58.79
N ALA A 920 50.93 22.70 57.92
CA ALA A 920 51.40 22.72 56.54
C ALA A 920 50.79 23.90 55.76
N ASP A 921 49.53 24.21 56.00
CA ASP A 921 48.80 25.32 55.38
C ASP A 921 49.41 26.67 55.71
N ALA A 922 49.66 26.89 57.00
CA ALA A 922 50.31 28.10 57.47
C ALA A 922 51.75 28.23 56.91
N ILE A 923 52.47 27.12 56.76
CA ILE A 923 53.82 27.11 56.15
C ILE A 923 53.72 27.43 54.65
N SER A 924 52.75 26.84 53.95
CA SER A 924 52.52 27.06 52.52
C SER A 924 52.18 28.52 52.23
N GLY A 925 51.22 29.08 52.97
CA GLY A 925 50.85 30.48 52.83
C GLY A 925 52.00 31.45 53.16
N LEU A 926 52.77 31.19 54.22
CA LEU A 926 53.90 32.06 54.59
C LEU A 926 55.02 31.97 53.55
N ALA A 927 55.20 30.79 52.96
CA ALA A 927 56.14 30.59 51.86
C ALA A 927 55.70 31.36 50.61
N ALA A 928 54.40 31.32 50.27
CA ALA A 928 53.81 32.09 49.17
C ALA A 928 54.01 33.61 49.38
N LEU A 929 53.75 34.12 50.59
CA LEU A 929 53.85 35.55 50.90
C LEU A 929 55.29 36.09 50.98
N PHE A 930 56.23 35.33 51.53
CA PHE A 930 57.55 35.88 51.91
C PHE A 930 58.77 35.17 51.33
N SER A 931 58.62 33.94 50.84
CA SER A 931 59.76 33.08 50.46
C SER A 931 59.76 32.67 48.99
N GLY A 932 58.81 33.17 48.19
CA GLY A 932 58.67 32.82 46.77
C GLY A 932 58.20 31.37 46.54
N GLY A 933 57.44 30.82 47.49
CA GLY A 933 56.74 29.56 47.30
C GLY A 933 55.63 29.65 46.23
N PRO A 934 55.04 28.51 45.85
CA PRO A 934 53.87 28.51 44.95
C PRO A 934 52.75 29.34 45.55
N THR A 935 51.97 30.04 44.71
CA THR A 935 50.68 30.60 45.13
C THR A 935 49.74 29.46 45.54
N PRO A 936 48.81 29.69 46.48
CA PRO A 936 47.78 28.70 46.78
C PRO A 936 47.09 28.23 45.49
N PRO A 937 46.76 26.92 45.38
CA PRO A 937 45.99 26.37 44.26
C PRO A 937 44.64 27.06 44.08
N ASP A 938 44.00 26.84 42.92
CA ASP A 938 42.71 27.44 42.64
C ASP A 938 41.63 26.96 43.64
N PRO A 939 40.66 27.81 44.04
CA PRO A 939 40.49 29.21 43.65
C PRO A 939 41.53 30.12 44.31
N SER A 940 42.45 30.67 43.52
CA SER A 940 43.65 31.33 44.04
C SER A 940 43.33 32.70 44.64
N PRO A 941 44.20 33.24 45.51
CA PRO A 941 44.01 34.57 46.08
C PRO A 941 43.64 35.64 45.07
N GLY A 942 42.50 36.31 45.27
CA GLY A 942 41.97 37.34 44.38
C GLY A 942 41.03 36.84 43.27
N ALA A 943 40.74 35.54 43.20
CA ALA A 943 39.75 34.96 42.32
C ALA A 943 38.77 34.11 43.15
N CYS A 944 37.49 34.48 43.12
CA CYS A 944 36.43 33.68 43.74
C CYS A 944 36.12 32.47 42.86
N GLY A 945 36.01 31.30 43.47
CA GLY A 945 35.59 30.08 42.80
C GLY A 945 35.26 28.97 43.79
N THR A 946 34.75 27.86 43.29
CA THR A 946 34.52 26.63 44.05
C THR A 946 35.83 25.85 44.17
N ASP A 947 35.90 24.89 45.11
CA ASP A 947 37.06 24.00 45.22
C ASP A 947 37.16 23.09 43.98
N PRO A 948 38.24 23.11 43.19
CA PRO A 948 38.44 22.20 42.07
C PRO A 948 38.87 20.79 42.52
N SER A 949 39.20 20.61 43.79
CA SER A 949 39.60 19.34 44.39
C SER A 949 38.53 18.86 45.36
N ASP A 950 37.92 17.71 45.05
CA ASP A 950 36.91 17.11 45.93
C ASP A 950 37.58 16.57 47.22
N ASP A 951 37.25 17.15 48.37
CA ASP A 951 37.59 16.61 49.68
C ASP A 951 36.45 16.73 50.72
N ALA A 952 36.77 16.61 52.01
CA ALA A 952 35.76 16.59 53.09
C ALA A 952 35.61 17.95 53.80
N LEU A 953 36.38 18.95 53.38
CA LEU A 953 36.26 20.33 53.79
C LEU A 953 35.15 20.99 52.96
N ASP A 954 34.52 22.00 53.56
CA ASP A 954 33.46 22.78 52.93
C ASP A 954 33.64 24.27 53.25
N CYS A 955 32.90 25.12 52.55
CA CYS A 955 32.77 26.52 52.90
C CYS A 955 31.37 26.85 53.39
N ALA A 956 31.13 26.58 54.67
CA ALA A 956 29.86 26.83 55.35
C ALA A 956 29.42 28.31 55.31
N SER A 957 30.36 29.27 55.32
CA SER A 957 30.07 30.65 54.91
C SER A 957 31.33 31.40 54.46
N TYR A 958 31.24 32.13 53.35
CA TYR A 958 32.31 33.02 52.88
C TYR A 958 31.73 34.29 52.24
N THR A 959 31.80 35.41 52.95
CA THR A 959 31.10 36.66 52.58
C THR A 959 31.91 37.60 51.67
N ALA A 960 33.17 37.26 51.38
CA ALA A 960 34.06 38.09 50.58
C ALA A 960 33.98 37.79 49.06
N CYS A 961 33.18 36.79 48.67
CA CYS A 961 32.81 36.56 47.27
C CYS A 961 31.40 37.14 47.02
N PRO A 962 31.22 38.01 45.99
CA PRO A 962 29.95 38.64 45.66
C PRO A 962 28.86 37.67 45.19
#